data_AF-K6SYF0-F1
#
_entry.id   AF-K6SYF0-F1
#
_cell.length_a   1.000
_cell.length_b   1.000
_cell.length_c   1.000
_cell.angle_alpha   90.00
_cell.angle_beta   90.00
_cell.angle_gamma   90.00
#
_symmetry.space_group_name_H-M   'P 1'
#
loop_
_entity.id
_entity.type
_entity.pdbx_description
1 polymer ?
#
loop_
_entity_poly.entity_id
_entity_poly.type
_entity_poly.pdbx_seq_one_letter_code
_entity_poly.pdbx_strand_id
1 'polypeptide(L)'
;MNISKFTKKLNKLENNTYVIEEEITVVNGVYEAELEHDNINLKTLNVYTGSKLTGNKIETYFPSTPSLAPWKTVIKIFSSTTPVYVSYETQGDTVEADDVNYIQDTIIDTQNSLNDEINRAENSEAALANNLNSEITRAKGVENTLTSNLTTETNRAKSAESTLTANLNSEITRATNAESTLTNNLNSEITRAKAAENTLTGTINANTPIWNDKYTKNEVDNKLSALVTSLDWKESVSTFSDLATTYPTAADGWTANTKDTDITYRYDGAAWIPISANSIPLASSSVDGKMSKQDKIDHDDMNSKKHTHGNKSIIDIITQALIDNWNAAYTHISDAVKHITSAERTLWNTVSNKLDSTANAVSASKWVTARTISLTGDVSGTASVDGSANANITTVIADDSHNHTSSTITDFLTAVRAAVLTGLSTATNSVIAATDTVLSALGKLQAQISANLTTLNNHTGNTSNPHSTTASQIGLSNLTNDAQVKRSEMGAANGVATLDSSGVNNQAPKVHVHDDRYYTETEINNIVGSETLNTVAATLKGAINEVKATVTSGGSVDNSLKLNSQTADYYLNYNNFTNKPTSLPANGGNADMVDGFHASQTAGSANTAVIRDSNGYIQNTWFNSNRGSENSNAAQYIYDTGDGYMRKKDLSNVRTELVTAPFGLGGIAIDISSQDCNNIVNTGFYRGNNCTNRCPGSHTWTYLIVVGHDTGSWISQIGINYNNDGTYVRTKINGTWSAWRRLDATATSQITNDSGFITASSSISGNAATATKLQSARVISLTGDVLGNVSFDGSANVSITTTLKTGLTWNDLKGV
;
A
#
# COMPACT_ATOMS: atom_id res chain seq x y z
N MET A 1 -14.95 -15.29 -46.09
CA MET A 1 -16.10 -15.67 -46.93
C MET A 1 -15.62 -15.61 -48.38
N ASN A 2 -15.64 -16.70 -49.14
CA ASN A 2 -15.38 -16.65 -50.58
C ASN A 2 -16.72 -16.46 -51.27
N ILE A 3 -17.07 -15.21 -51.57
CA ILE A 3 -18.42 -14.82 -52.01
C ILE A 3 -18.58 -14.99 -53.53
N SER A 4 -17.53 -14.72 -54.30
CA SER A 4 -17.47 -14.96 -55.74
C SER A 4 -16.03 -15.13 -56.26
N LYS A 5 -15.89 -15.57 -57.51
CA LYS A 5 -14.64 -15.53 -58.27
C LYS A 5 -14.97 -15.08 -59.70
N PHE A 6 -14.29 -14.05 -60.20
CA PHE A 6 -14.45 -13.57 -61.57
C PHE A 6 -13.27 -14.01 -62.44
N THR A 7 -13.57 -14.49 -63.65
CA THR A 7 -12.57 -14.65 -64.72
C THR A 7 -12.20 -13.26 -65.26
N LYS A 8 -10.92 -13.03 -65.55
CA LYS A 8 -10.42 -11.71 -65.93
C LYS A 8 -10.78 -11.42 -67.39
N LYS A 9 -11.79 -10.59 -67.65
CA LYS A 9 -12.11 -10.14 -69.01
C LYS A 9 -10.94 -9.36 -69.66
N LEU A 10 -10.73 -9.57 -70.95
CA LEU A 10 -9.76 -8.88 -71.81
C LEU A 10 -10.43 -7.73 -72.57
N ASN A 11 -9.76 -6.59 -72.68
CA ASN A 11 -10.28 -5.45 -73.46
C ASN A 11 -10.28 -5.79 -74.96
N LYS A 12 -11.34 -5.43 -75.68
CA LYS A 12 -11.34 -5.57 -77.14
C LYS A 12 -10.30 -4.65 -77.79
N LEU A 13 -9.35 -5.23 -78.52
CA LEU A 13 -8.27 -4.53 -79.21
C LEU A 13 -8.60 -4.33 -80.68
N GLU A 14 -8.47 -3.09 -81.17
CA GLU A 14 -8.48 -2.83 -82.60
C GLU A 14 -7.12 -3.21 -83.21
N ASN A 15 -7.15 -4.01 -84.28
CA ASN A 15 -6.00 -4.44 -85.08
C ASN A 15 -4.87 -5.18 -84.34
N ASN A 16 -5.10 -5.65 -83.12
CA ASN A 16 -4.15 -6.44 -82.32
C ASN A 16 -4.87 -7.66 -81.73
N THR A 17 -4.10 -8.69 -81.34
CA THR A 17 -4.62 -9.91 -80.70
C THR A 17 -3.83 -10.23 -79.42
N TYR A 18 -4.53 -10.85 -78.46
CA TYR A 18 -3.90 -11.57 -77.36
C TYR A 18 -3.62 -13.00 -77.81
N VAL A 19 -2.50 -13.56 -77.35
CA VAL A 19 -2.24 -15.01 -77.38
C VAL A 19 -2.55 -15.55 -75.99
N ILE A 20 -3.48 -16.48 -75.90
CA ILE A 20 -3.93 -17.09 -74.64
C ILE A 20 -3.53 -18.56 -74.62
N GLU A 21 -3.36 -19.08 -73.41
CA GLU A 21 -3.27 -20.50 -73.10
C GLU A 21 -4.12 -20.78 -71.86
N GLU A 22 -5.12 -21.65 -72.00
CA GLU A 22 -5.95 -22.15 -70.91
C GLU A 22 -5.48 -23.55 -70.49
N GLU A 23 -5.32 -23.77 -69.18
CA GLU A 23 -5.09 -25.11 -68.61
C GLU A 23 -6.43 -25.78 -68.29
N ILE A 24 -6.77 -26.81 -69.06
CA ILE A 24 -8.05 -27.50 -68.97
C ILE A 24 -7.88 -28.86 -68.30
N THR A 25 -8.64 -29.09 -67.23
CA THR A 25 -8.74 -30.40 -66.58
C THR A 25 -9.80 -31.26 -67.28
N VAL A 26 -9.37 -32.35 -67.91
CA VAL A 26 -10.25 -33.29 -68.63
C VAL A 26 -10.72 -34.37 -67.66
N VAL A 27 -12.04 -34.54 -67.52
CA VAL A 27 -12.66 -35.50 -66.60
C VAL A 27 -13.30 -36.64 -67.39
N ASN A 28 -13.05 -37.90 -67.01
CA ASN A 28 -13.59 -39.08 -67.71
C ASN A 28 -13.30 -39.13 -69.23
N GLY A 29 -12.19 -38.53 -69.67
CA GLY A 29 -11.72 -38.57 -71.06
C GLY A 29 -12.35 -37.53 -72.00
N VAL A 30 -13.27 -36.70 -71.51
CA VAL A 30 -13.97 -35.66 -72.29
C VAL A 30 -13.98 -34.34 -71.51
N TYR A 31 -13.78 -33.23 -72.22
CA TYR A 31 -14.11 -31.90 -71.75
C TYR A 31 -15.06 -31.23 -72.74
N GLU A 32 -16.05 -30.49 -72.25
CA GLU A 32 -17.02 -29.76 -73.07
C GLU A 32 -17.54 -28.56 -72.30
N ALA A 33 -17.01 -27.37 -72.60
CA ALA A 33 -17.45 -26.09 -72.03
C ALA A 33 -17.06 -24.91 -72.92
N GLU A 34 -17.54 -23.72 -72.57
CA GLU A 34 -17.06 -22.44 -73.11
C GLU A 34 -15.61 -22.20 -72.67
N LEU A 35 -14.79 -21.70 -73.59
CA LEU A 35 -13.45 -21.16 -73.28
C LEU A 35 -13.58 -19.85 -72.50
N GLU A 36 -12.55 -19.49 -71.73
CA GLU A 36 -12.58 -18.34 -70.80
C GLU A 36 -12.74 -16.97 -71.48
N HIS A 37 -12.47 -16.88 -72.79
CA HIS A 37 -12.47 -15.64 -73.57
C HIS A 37 -13.28 -15.72 -74.88
N ASP A 38 -13.78 -14.56 -75.33
CA ASP A 38 -14.58 -14.42 -76.55
C ASP A 38 -13.71 -14.10 -77.78
N ASN A 39 -14.36 -13.87 -78.93
CA ASN A 39 -13.78 -13.41 -80.20
C ASN A 39 -12.56 -14.24 -80.66
N ILE A 40 -12.57 -15.54 -80.38
CA ILE A 40 -11.47 -16.46 -80.66
C ILE A 40 -11.29 -16.67 -82.17
N ASN A 41 -10.06 -16.51 -82.65
CA ASN A 41 -9.66 -16.85 -84.01
C ASN A 41 -9.48 -18.36 -84.14
N LEU A 42 -10.55 -19.06 -84.54
CA LEU A 42 -10.58 -20.52 -84.69
C LEU A 42 -9.47 -21.10 -85.60
N LYS A 43 -8.82 -20.30 -86.46
CA LYS A 43 -7.67 -20.74 -87.28
C LYS A 43 -6.37 -20.91 -86.49
N THR A 44 -6.31 -20.32 -85.30
CA THR A 44 -5.12 -20.32 -84.41
C THR A 44 -5.33 -21.20 -83.18
N LEU A 45 -6.54 -21.72 -82.97
CA LEU A 45 -6.88 -22.58 -81.85
C LEU A 45 -6.25 -23.96 -82.02
N ASN A 46 -5.44 -24.36 -81.04
CA ASN A 46 -4.73 -25.63 -80.98
C ASN A 46 -4.82 -26.22 -79.55
N VAL A 47 -4.83 -27.55 -79.45
CA VAL A 47 -4.89 -28.28 -78.17
C VAL A 47 -3.66 -29.18 -78.03
N TYR A 48 -2.95 -29.09 -76.91
CA TYR A 48 -1.72 -29.83 -76.63
C TYR A 48 -1.74 -30.50 -75.25
N THR A 49 -0.98 -31.59 -75.08
CA THR A 49 -0.79 -32.23 -73.75
C THR A 49 0.28 -31.55 -72.89
N GLY A 50 0.76 -30.36 -73.27
CA GLY A 50 1.78 -29.61 -72.55
C GLY A 50 1.74 -28.11 -72.89
N SER A 51 2.02 -27.28 -71.88
CA SER A 51 2.03 -25.81 -71.96
C SER A 51 3.00 -25.29 -73.04
N LYS A 52 2.69 -24.13 -73.63
CA LYS A 52 3.42 -23.44 -74.69
C LYS A 52 3.58 -24.28 -75.95
N LEU A 53 2.49 -24.93 -76.37
CA LEU A 53 2.43 -25.78 -77.57
C LEU A 53 3.41 -26.97 -77.52
N THR A 54 3.63 -27.56 -76.33
CA THR A 54 4.55 -28.69 -76.14
C THR A 54 3.82 -30.02 -75.94
N GLY A 55 4.53 -31.13 -76.06
CA GLY A 55 3.94 -32.47 -75.98
C GLY A 55 3.17 -32.85 -77.25
N ASN A 56 2.17 -33.74 -77.10
CA ASN A 56 1.40 -34.23 -78.24
C ASN A 56 0.26 -33.26 -78.57
N LYS A 57 0.08 -32.94 -79.86
CA LYS A 57 -1.09 -32.22 -80.34
C LYS A 57 -2.31 -33.15 -80.33
N ILE A 58 -3.42 -32.69 -79.78
CA ILE A 58 -4.72 -33.36 -79.83
C ILE A 58 -5.45 -32.85 -81.07
N GLU A 59 -5.71 -33.72 -82.04
CA GLU A 59 -6.49 -33.39 -83.26
C GLU A 59 -7.99 -33.71 -83.11
N THR A 60 -8.37 -34.42 -82.04
CA THR A 60 -9.76 -34.83 -81.75
C THR A 60 -10.46 -33.84 -80.83
N TYR A 61 -10.61 -32.61 -81.31
CA TYR A 61 -11.44 -31.58 -80.69
C TYR A 61 -12.41 -30.95 -81.70
N PHE A 62 -13.51 -30.43 -81.19
CA PHE A 62 -14.58 -29.81 -81.99
C PHE A 62 -14.92 -28.45 -81.37
N PRO A 63 -14.49 -27.33 -81.96
CA PRO A 63 -14.98 -26.01 -81.59
C PRO A 63 -16.38 -25.79 -82.20
N SER A 64 -17.23 -25.10 -81.47
CA SER A 64 -18.57 -24.70 -81.91
C SER A 64 -18.92 -23.31 -81.40
N THR A 65 -19.63 -22.54 -82.21
CA THR A 65 -20.05 -21.17 -81.87
C THR A 65 -21.57 -21.13 -81.63
N PRO A 66 -22.04 -20.65 -80.46
CA PRO A 66 -23.47 -20.49 -80.20
C PRO A 66 -24.14 -19.52 -81.18
N SER A 67 -25.32 -19.87 -81.69
CA SER A 67 -26.01 -19.05 -82.72
C SER A 67 -26.49 -17.69 -82.21
N LEU A 68 -26.67 -17.52 -80.90
CA LEU A 68 -27.10 -16.28 -80.25
C LEU A 68 -25.93 -15.47 -79.66
N ALA A 69 -24.76 -16.08 -79.50
CA ALA A 69 -23.54 -15.45 -79.00
C ALA A 69 -22.35 -15.83 -79.90
N PRO A 70 -22.31 -15.35 -81.16
CA PRO A 70 -21.34 -15.80 -82.18
C PRO A 70 -19.87 -15.44 -81.88
N TRP A 71 -19.60 -14.65 -80.83
CA TRP A 71 -18.27 -14.36 -80.32
C TRP A 71 -17.77 -15.42 -79.31
N LYS A 72 -18.65 -16.23 -78.71
CA LYS A 72 -18.27 -17.32 -77.78
C LYS A 72 -17.84 -18.58 -78.53
N THR A 73 -16.95 -19.36 -77.92
CA THR A 73 -16.51 -20.67 -78.43
C THR A 73 -16.65 -21.74 -77.37
N VAL A 74 -17.50 -22.73 -77.63
CA VAL A 74 -17.55 -23.99 -76.86
C VAL A 74 -16.60 -24.98 -77.51
N ILE A 75 -15.69 -25.57 -76.74
CA ILE A 75 -14.77 -26.61 -77.23
C ILE A 75 -15.10 -27.96 -76.59
N LYS A 76 -15.27 -28.98 -77.45
CA LYS A 76 -15.33 -30.38 -77.02
C LYS A 76 -14.00 -31.07 -77.30
N ILE A 77 -13.32 -31.58 -76.28
CA ILE A 77 -11.99 -32.20 -76.38
C ILE A 77 -12.09 -33.66 -75.93
N PHE A 78 -11.54 -34.58 -76.71
CA PHE A 78 -11.36 -35.98 -76.33
C PHE A 78 -9.88 -36.25 -76.05
N SER A 79 -9.54 -36.58 -74.80
CA SER A 79 -8.15 -36.83 -74.37
C SER A 79 -8.10 -37.78 -73.18
N SER A 80 -7.22 -38.79 -73.23
CA SER A 80 -6.89 -39.65 -72.09
C SER A 80 -5.88 -39.02 -71.12
N THR A 81 -5.38 -37.82 -71.44
CA THR A 81 -4.34 -37.09 -70.70
C THR A 81 -4.93 -35.81 -70.14
N THR A 82 -4.59 -35.47 -68.89
CA THR A 82 -4.99 -34.23 -68.22
C THR A 82 -3.81 -33.70 -67.38
N PRO A 83 -3.61 -32.37 -67.27
CA PRO A 83 -4.32 -31.31 -68.00
C PRO A 83 -4.02 -31.33 -69.50
N VAL A 84 -4.84 -30.63 -70.28
CA VAL A 84 -4.55 -30.23 -71.66
C VAL A 84 -4.49 -28.72 -71.74
N TYR A 85 -3.67 -28.21 -72.65
CA TYR A 85 -3.46 -26.77 -72.83
C TYR A 85 -4.09 -26.36 -74.16
N VAL A 86 -5.08 -25.47 -74.09
CA VAL A 86 -5.74 -24.90 -75.28
C VAL A 86 -5.17 -23.52 -75.52
N SER A 87 -4.50 -23.33 -76.64
CA SER A 87 -3.92 -22.04 -77.01
C SER A 87 -4.52 -21.51 -78.29
N TYR A 88 -4.80 -20.21 -78.31
CA TYR A 88 -5.50 -19.52 -79.39
C TYR A 88 -5.20 -18.02 -79.37
N GLU A 89 -5.51 -17.33 -80.46
CA GLU A 89 -5.55 -15.87 -80.51
C GLU A 89 -6.98 -15.35 -80.32
N THR A 90 -7.14 -14.25 -79.59
CA THR A 90 -8.40 -13.52 -79.44
C THR A 90 -8.19 -12.00 -79.62
N GLN A 91 -9.20 -11.29 -80.10
CA GLN A 91 -9.24 -9.82 -80.09
C GLN A 91 -9.62 -9.24 -78.72
N GLY A 92 -9.91 -10.05 -77.70
CA GLY A 92 -10.45 -9.66 -76.40
C GLY A 92 -11.96 -9.91 -76.30
N ASP A 93 -12.51 -9.67 -75.11
CA ASP A 93 -13.84 -10.16 -74.74
C ASP A 93 -14.98 -9.23 -75.15
N THR A 94 -16.19 -9.78 -75.23
CA THR A 94 -17.44 -9.04 -75.42
C THR A 94 -18.14 -8.95 -74.06
N VAL A 95 -18.54 -7.75 -73.65
CA VAL A 95 -19.36 -7.58 -72.43
C VAL A 95 -20.83 -7.80 -72.80
N GLU A 96 -21.44 -8.83 -72.20
CA GLU A 96 -22.84 -9.18 -72.37
C GLU A 96 -23.72 -8.59 -71.25
N ALA A 97 -25.04 -8.58 -71.46
CA ALA A 97 -25.98 -8.27 -70.38
C ALA A 97 -25.86 -9.27 -69.22
N ASP A 98 -25.57 -10.53 -69.50
CA ASP A 98 -25.42 -11.59 -68.50
C ASP A 98 -24.17 -11.39 -67.62
N ASP A 99 -23.06 -10.88 -68.19
CA ASP A 99 -21.88 -10.48 -67.39
C ASP A 99 -22.23 -9.39 -66.38
N VAL A 100 -23.01 -8.38 -66.81
CA VAL A 100 -23.44 -7.26 -65.96
C VAL A 100 -24.42 -7.72 -64.88
N ASN A 101 -25.37 -8.60 -65.23
CA ASN A 101 -26.31 -9.20 -64.30
C ASN A 101 -25.57 -10.04 -63.24
N TYR A 102 -24.57 -10.85 -63.63
CA TYR A 102 -23.77 -11.65 -62.69
C TYR A 102 -22.98 -10.78 -61.70
N ILE A 103 -22.44 -9.64 -62.16
CA ILE A 103 -21.81 -8.64 -61.28
C ILE A 103 -22.86 -8.04 -60.32
N GLN A 104 -24.05 -7.70 -60.81
CA GLN A 104 -25.13 -7.13 -60.00
C GLN A 104 -25.61 -8.10 -58.91
N ASP A 105 -25.86 -9.36 -59.25
CA ASP A 105 -26.24 -10.41 -58.31
C ASP A 105 -25.15 -10.64 -57.24
N THR A 106 -23.89 -10.70 -57.67
CA THR A 106 -22.74 -10.84 -56.75
C THR A 106 -22.63 -9.65 -55.77
N ILE A 107 -22.91 -8.43 -56.22
CA ILE A 107 -22.94 -7.23 -55.37
C ILE A 107 -24.08 -7.33 -54.36
N ILE A 108 -25.27 -7.81 -54.78
CA ILE A 108 -26.42 -8.03 -53.90
C ILE A 108 -26.10 -9.09 -52.84
N ASP A 109 -25.51 -10.23 -53.21
CA ASP A 109 -25.12 -11.29 -52.27
C ASP A 109 -24.05 -10.83 -51.27
N THR A 110 -23.09 -10.02 -51.74
CA THR A 110 -22.08 -9.40 -50.87
C THR A 110 -22.71 -8.41 -49.90
N GLN A 111 -23.67 -7.59 -50.36
CA GLN A 111 -24.38 -6.63 -49.52
C GLN A 111 -25.27 -7.33 -48.47
N ASN A 112 -25.96 -8.42 -48.85
CA ASN A 112 -26.75 -9.23 -47.93
C ASN A 112 -25.84 -9.87 -46.85
N SER A 113 -24.72 -10.47 -47.28
CA SER A 113 -23.71 -11.04 -46.37
C SER A 113 -23.13 -10.01 -45.40
N LEU A 114 -22.89 -8.79 -45.87
CA LEU A 114 -22.42 -7.67 -45.04
C LEU A 114 -23.51 -7.19 -44.07
N ASN A 115 -24.77 -7.14 -44.48
CA ASN A 115 -25.89 -6.79 -43.60
C ASN A 115 -26.06 -7.82 -42.48
N ASP A 116 -25.94 -9.12 -42.79
CA ASP A 116 -25.98 -10.20 -41.80
C ASP A 116 -24.80 -10.15 -40.82
N GLU A 117 -23.60 -9.80 -41.32
CA GLU A 117 -22.41 -9.54 -40.51
C GLU A 117 -22.64 -8.39 -39.52
N ILE A 118 -23.16 -7.26 -40.01
CA ILE A 118 -23.50 -6.07 -39.20
C ILE A 118 -24.53 -6.45 -38.14
N ASN A 119 -25.66 -7.04 -38.53
CA ASN A 119 -26.71 -7.48 -37.60
C ASN A 119 -26.16 -8.41 -36.51
N ARG A 120 -25.28 -9.36 -36.86
CA ARG A 120 -24.68 -10.27 -35.88
C ARG A 120 -23.72 -9.54 -34.93
N ALA A 121 -22.91 -8.61 -35.45
CA ALA A 121 -22.00 -7.80 -34.65
C ALA A 121 -22.77 -6.92 -33.66
N GLU A 122 -23.76 -6.14 -34.12
CA GLU A 122 -24.61 -5.27 -33.30
C GLU A 122 -25.31 -6.05 -32.17
N ASN A 123 -25.90 -7.21 -32.47
CA ASN A 123 -26.53 -8.06 -31.46
C ASN A 123 -25.52 -8.61 -30.42
N SER A 124 -24.31 -8.97 -30.86
CA SER A 124 -23.24 -9.44 -29.97
C SER A 124 -22.72 -8.32 -29.07
N GLU A 125 -22.51 -7.11 -29.61
CA GLU A 125 -22.08 -5.93 -28.86
C GLU A 125 -23.14 -5.48 -27.85
N ALA A 126 -24.43 -5.47 -28.23
CA ALA A 126 -25.54 -5.19 -27.33
C ALA A 126 -25.61 -6.20 -26.17
N ALA A 127 -25.38 -7.49 -26.45
CA ALA A 127 -25.32 -8.52 -25.41
C ALA A 127 -24.13 -8.32 -24.45
N LEU A 128 -22.93 -7.99 -24.97
CA LEU A 128 -21.77 -7.64 -24.14
C LEU A 128 -22.02 -6.40 -23.27
N ALA A 129 -22.61 -5.35 -23.83
CA ALA A 129 -22.93 -4.11 -23.10
C ALA A 129 -23.93 -4.37 -21.97
N ASN A 130 -24.98 -5.16 -22.22
CA ASN A 130 -25.96 -5.53 -21.20
C ASN A 130 -25.33 -6.37 -20.07
N ASN A 131 -24.52 -7.38 -20.41
CA ASN A 131 -23.80 -8.19 -19.42
C ASN A 131 -22.84 -7.34 -18.56
N LEU A 132 -22.09 -6.43 -19.19
CA LEU A 132 -21.18 -5.53 -18.49
C LEU A 132 -21.94 -4.58 -17.54
N ASN A 133 -23.08 -4.01 -17.97
CA ASN A 133 -23.91 -3.16 -17.13
C ASN A 133 -24.53 -3.91 -15.94
N SER A 134 -24.96 -5.16 -16.13
CA SER A 134 -25.40 -6.03 -15.04
C SER A 134 -24.28 -6.32 -14.04
N GLU A 135 -23.07 -6.62 -14.52
CA GLU A 135 -21.91 -6.89 -13.67
C GLU A 135 -21.45 -5.65 -12.90
N ILE A 136 -21.41 -4.47 -13.54
CA ILE A 136 -21.14 -3.18 -12.88
C ILE A 136 -22.15 -2.93 -11.76
N THR A 137 -23.43 -3.23 -11.98
CA THR A 137 -24.49 -3.05 -10.98
C THR A 137 -24.32 -4.02 -9.81
N ARG A 138 -24.01 -5.29 -10.11
CA ARG A 138 -23.75 -6.34 -9.10
C ARG A 138 -22.51 -6.00 -8.26
N ALA A 139 -21.42 -5.58 -8.88
CA ALA A 139 -20.18 -5.18 -8.21
C ALA A 139 -20.43 -4.02 -7.24
N LYS A 140 -21.01 -2.91 -7.72
CA LYS A 140 -21.36 -1.74 -6.87
C LYS A 140 -22.26 -2.11 -5.69
N GLY A 141 -23.22 -3.03 -5.91
CA GLY A 141 -24.07 -3.53 -4.83
C GLY A 141 -23.27 -4.23 -3.72
N VAL A 142 -22.36 -5.13 -4.10
CA VAL A 142 -21.50 -5.87 -3.17
C VAL A 142 -20.50 -4.93 -2.46
N GLU A 143 -19.90 -3.97 -3.18
CA GLU A 143 -18.99 -2.98 -2.62
C GLU A 143 -19.67 -2.09 -1.56
N ASN A 144 -20.91 -1.65 -1.83
CA ASN A 144 -21.72 -0.91 -0.86
C ASN A 144 -22.04 -1.77 0.38
N THR A 145 -22.39 -3.05 0.20
CA THR A 145 -22.62 -3.98 1.32
C THR A 145 -21.35 -4.18 2.16
N LEU A 146 -20.19 -4.41 1.51
CA LEU A 146 -18.92 -4.59 2.20
C LEU A 146 -18.51 -3.32 2.98
N THR A 147 -18.72 -2.14 2.41
CA THR A 147 -18.46 -0.84 3.04
C THR A 147 -19.36 -0.64 4.28
N SER A 148 -20.64 -0.99 4.18
CA SER A 148 -21.59 -0.90 5.30
C SER A 148 -21.23 -1.87 6.44
N ASN A 149 -20.88 -3.11 6.10
CA ASN A 149 -20.45 -4.13 7.07
C ASN A 149 -19.15 -3.71 7.78
N LEU A 150 -18.16 -3.23 7.03
CA LEU A 150 -16.88 -2.75 7.58
C LEU A 150 -17.07 -1.53 8.50
N THR A 151 -17.95 -0.60 8.13
CA THR A 151 -18.29 0.56 8.97
C THR A 151 -18.96 0.13 10.27
N THR A 152 -19.89 -0.82 10.20
CA THR A 152 -20.59 -1.39 11.37
C THR A 152 -19.62 -2.09 12.31
N GLU A 153 -18.74 -2.94 11.78
CA GLU A 153 -17.73 -3.66 12.56
C GLU A 153 -16.70 -2.71 13.18
N THR A 154 -16.27 -1.68 12.44
CA THR A 154 -15.40 -0.62 12.96
C THR A 154 -16.02 0.10 14.17
N ASN A 155 -17.33 0.39 14.10
CA ASN A 155 -18.03 1.03 15.22
C ASN A 155 -18.20 0.06 16.41
N ARG A 156 -18.54 -1.20 16.15
CA ARG A 156 -18.65 -2.25 17.18
C ARG A 156 -17.32 -2.47 17.91
N ALA A 157 -16.20 -2.51 17.19
CA ALA A 157 -14.85 -2.62 17.73
C ALA A 157 -14.51 -1.42 18.63
N LYS A 158 -14.66 -0.19 18.13
CA LYS A 158 -14.40 1.04 18.91
C LYS A 158 -15.22 1.12 20.21
N SER A 159 -16.49 0.72 20.17
CA SER A 159 -17.33 0.65 21.38
C SER A 159 -16.80 -0.38 22.38
N ALA A 160 -16.44 -1.58 21.92
CA ALA A 160 -15.88 -2.62 22.78
C ALA A 160 -14.52 -2.22 23.40
N GLU A 161 -13.63 -1.60 22.61
CA GLU A 161 -12.34 -1.06 23.07
C GLU A 161 -12.53 0.05 24.12
N SER A 162 -13.50 0.94 23.91
CA SER A 162 -13.85 1.98 24.88
C SER A 162 -14.37 1.39 26.20
N THR A 163 -15.25 0.37 26.14
CA THR A 163 -15.71 -0.36 27.33
C THR A 163 -14.57 -1.08 28.04
N LEU A 164 -13.68 -1.76 27.30
CA LEU A 164 -12.53 -2.46 27.89
C LEU A 164 -11.57 -1.48 28.58
N THR A 165 -11.32 -0.32 27.97
CA THR A 165 -10.51 0.76 28.54
C THR A 165 -11.14 1.32 29.84
N ALA A 166 -12.46 1.54 29.85
CA ALA A 166 -13.17 2.01 31.04
C ALA A 166 -13.13 0.98 32.18
N ASN A 167 -13.31 -0.30 31.86
CA ASN A 167 -13.22 -1.40 32.83
C ASN A 167 -11.81 -1.53 33.40
N LEU A 168 -10.78 -1.46 32.55
CA LEU A 168 -9.38 -1.52 32.98
C LEU A 168 -9.01 -0.35 33.90
N ASN A 169 -9.42 0.89 33.57
CA ASN A 169 -9.19 2.06 34.42
C ASN A 169 -9.91 1.95 35.77
N SER A 170 -11.11 1.36 35.78
CA SER A 170 -11.88 1.10 37.01
C SER A 170 -11.18 0.06 37.89
N GLU A 171 -10.66 -1.01 37.29
CA GLU A 171 -9.93 -2.07 38.00
C GLU A 171 -8.57 -1.60 38.52
N ILE A 172 -7.83 -0.79 37.74
CA ILE A 172 -6.61 -0.11 38.21
C ILE A 172 -6.93 0.73 39.46
N THR A 173 -7.99 1.53 39.41
CA THR A 173 -8.41 2.36 40.56
C THR A 173 -8.77 1.50 41.78
N ARG A 174 -9.51 0.40 41.57
CA ARG A 174 -9.89 -0.55 42.63
C ARG A 174 -8.66 -1.22 43.26
N ALA A 175 -7.71 -1.66 42.44
CA ALA A 175 -6.47 -2.30 42.87
C ALA A 175 -5.59 -1.33 43.67
N THR A 176 -5.31 -0.13 43.14
CA THR A 176 -4.51 0.90 43.82
C THR A 176 -5.09 1.28 45.18
N ASN A 177 -6.42 1.42 45.29
CA ASN A 177 -7.08 1.70 46.56
C ASN A 177 -6.91 0.53 47.57
N ALA A 178 -7.06 -0.71 47.13
CA ALA A 178 -6.87 -1.89 47.97
C ALA A 178 -5.40 -2.05 48.45
N GLU A 179 -4.44 -1.80 47.57
CA GLU A 179 -3.00 -1.83 47.88
C GLU A 179 -2.61 -0.73 48.87
N SER A 180 -3.16 0.48 48.71
CA SER A 180 -3.01 1.57 49.67
C SER A 180 -3.56 1.20 51.05
N THR A 181 -4.77 0.60 51.11
CA THR A 181 -5.35 0.08 52.36
C THR A 181 -4.47 -1.00 53.00
N LEU A 182 -3.99 -1.97 52.23
CA LEU A 182 -3.12 -3.03 52.74
C LEU A 182 -1.79 -2.47 53.29
N THR A 183 -1.20 -1.49 52.59
CA THR A 183 0.02 -0.80 53.01
C THR A 183 -0.18 -0.05 54.34
N ASN A 184 -1.29 0.67 54.48
CA ASN A 184 -1.62 1.39 55.71
C ASN A 184 -1.88 0.44 56.90
N ASN A 185 -2.56 -0.68 56.65
CA ASN A 185 -2.78 -1.72 57.67
C ASN A 185 -1.45 -2.36 58.11
N LEU A 186 -0.57 -2.70 57.15
CA LEU A 186 0.75 -3.26 57.45
C LEU A 186 1.64 -2.29 58.23
N ASN A 187 1.67 -1.01 57.86
CA ASN A 187 2.41 0.03 58.60
C ASN A 187 1.88 0.21 60.04
N SER A 188 0.56 0.14 60.23
CA SER A 188 -0.07 0.18 61.55
C SER A 188 0.30 -1.02 62.40
N GLU A 189 0.29 -2.22 61.81
CA GLU A 189 0.68 -3.47 62.48
C GLU A 189 2.17 -3.50 62.83
N ILE A 190 3.06 -3.06 61.94
CA ILE A 190 4.50 -2.87 62.22
C ILE A 190 4.71 -1.93 63.42
N THR A 191 3.92 -0.85 63.50
CA THR A 191 4.00 0.12 64.61
C THR A 191 3.53 -0.53 65.92
N ARG A 192 2.41 -1.26 65.89
CA ARG A 192 1.87 -2.00 67.04
C ARG A 192 2.83 -3.08 67.54
N ALA A 193 3.42 -3.85 66.63
CA ALA A 193 4.39 -4.91 66.94
C ALA A 193 5.63 -4.33 67.64
N LYS A 194 6.28 -3.32 67.04
CA LYS A 194 7.45 -2.64 67.63
C LYS A 194 7.17 -2.08 69.02
N ALA A 195 5.98 -1.50 69.24
CA ALA A 195 5.59 -0.99 70.55
C ALA A 195 5.50 -2.13 71.60
N ALA A 196 4.87 -3.25 71.24
CA ALA A 196 4.76 -4.43 72.11
C ALA A 196 6.13 -5.08 72.39
N GLU A 197 6.99 -5.21 71.38
CA GLU A 197 8.36 -5.73 71.49
C GLU A 197 9.23 -4.87 72.41
N ASN A 198 9.13 -3.54 72.28
CA ASN A 198 9.81 -2.60 73.18
C ASN A 198 9.31 -2.72 74.62
N THR A 199 7.99 -2.88 74.83
CA THR A 199 7.43 -3.12 76.18
C THR A 199 7.95 -4.43 76.77
N LEU A 200 7.93 -5.53 76.00
CA LEU A 200 8.43 -6.82 76.45
C LEU A 200 9.94 -6.75 76.79
N THR A 201 10.73 -6.11 75.94
CA THR A 201 12.17 -5.89 76.17
C THR A 201 12.43 -5.07 77.43
N GLY A 202 11.65 -3.99 77.65
CA GLY A 202 11.72 -3.21 78.88
C GLY A 202 11.37 -4.02 80.13
N THR A 203 10.34 -4.86 80.06
CA THR A 203 9.96 -5.77 81.16
C THR A 203 11.03 -6.83 81.44
N ILE A 204 11.64 -7.44 80.41
CA ILE A 204 12.73 -8.39 80.56
C ILE A 204 13.94 -7.74 81.22
N ASN A 205 14.34 -6.54 80.75
CA ASN A 205 15.45 -5.79 81.33
C ASN A 205 15.18 -5.39 82.79
N ALA A 206 13.96 -4.96 83.12
CA ALA A 206 13.58 -4.60 84.49
C ALA A 206 13.50 -5.81 85.45
N ASN A 207 13.09 -6.98 84.95
CA ASN A 207 13.03 -8.22 85.71
C ASN A 207 14.35 -9.02 85.66
N THR A 208 15.40 -8.51 85.01
CA THR A 208 16.72 -9.16 85.01
C THR A 208 17.31 -9.10 86.41
N PRO A 209 17.64 -10.24 87.05
CA PRO A 209 18.04 -10.24 88.46
C PRO A 209 19.32 -9.43 88.75
N ILE A 210 19.28 -8.60 89.79
CA ILE A 210 20.34 -7.64 90.21
C ILE A 210 21.59 -8.32 90.81
N TRP A 211 21.89 -9.57 90.46
CA TRP A 211 23.03 -10.32 91.01
C TRP A 211 24.38 -9.85 90.45
N ASN A 212 24.41 -9.21 89.27
CA ASN A 212 25.65 -8.68 88.68
C ASN A 212 26.22 -7.47 89.44
N ASP A 213 25.37 -6.66 90.09
CA ASP A 213 25.76 -5.35 90.63
C ASP A 213 26.00 -5.33 92.14
N LYS A 214 25.73 -6.44 92.86
CA LYS A 214 25.92 -6.49 94.33
C LYS A 214 27.29 -7.03 94.76
N TYR A 215 27.85 -7.98 94.02
CA TYR A 215 29.23 -8.43 94.14
C TYR A 215 29.70 -8.93 92.78
N THR A 216 30.86 -8.49 92.31
CA THR A 216 31.45 -9.03 91.08
C THR A 216 31.76 -10.53 91.26
N LYS A 217 31.74 -11.31 90.18
CA LYS A 217 32.19 -12.72 90.21
C LYS A 217 33.56 -12.85 90.89
N ASN A 218 34.47 -11.90 90.60
CA ASN A 218 35.80 -11.86 91.19
C ASN A 218 35.78 -11.65 92.71
N GLU A 219 34.90 -10.79 93.25
CA GLU A 219 34.74 -10.64 94.71
C GLU A 219 34.12 -11.86 95.39
N VAL A 220 33.17 -12.53 94.73
CA VAL A 220 32.58 -13.77 95.25
C VAL A 220 33.62 -14.89 95.26
N ASP A 221 34.32 -15.09 94.14
CA ASP A 221 35.38 -16.09 94.01
C ASP A 221 36.54 -15.81 95.00
N ASN A 222 36.94 -14.54 95.19
CA ASN A 222 37.99 -14.16 96.15
C ASN A 222 37.57 -14.38 97.60
N LYS A 223 36.32 -14.05 97.98
CA LYS A 223 35.81 -14.30 99.34
C LYS A 223 35.66 -15.80 99.62
N LEU A 224 35.20 -16.57 98.64
CA LEU A 224 35.09 -18.02 98.74
C LEU A 224 36.46 -18.68 98.80
N SER A 225 37.41 -18.25 97.96
CA SER A 225 38.79 -18.75 97.95
C SER A 225 39.53 -18.43 99.26
N ALA A 226 39.38 -17.22 99.81
CA ALA A 226 39.94 -16.85 101.11
C ALA A 226 39.38 -17.71 102.26
N LEU A 227 38.06 -18.00 102.24
CA LEU A 227 37.43 -18.88 103.22
C LEU A 227 37.92 -20.33 103.08
N VAL A 228 37.95 -20.88 101.87
CA VAL A 228 38.36 -22.27 101.60
C VAL A 228 39.84 -22.50 101.90
N THR A 229 40.71 -21.54 101.59
CA THR A 229 42.16 -21.62 101.88
C THR A 229 42.48 -21.51 103.39
N SER A 230 41.52 -21.05 104.21
CA SER A 230 41.65 -20.99 105.67
C SER A 230 41.26 -22.30 106.41
N LEU A 231 40.91 -23.36 105.66
CA LEU A 231 40.52 -24.68 106.19
C LEU A 231 41.66 -25.68 105.99
N ASP A 232 42.21 -26.21 107.09
CA ASP A 232 43.20 -27.29 107.04
C ASP A 232 42.50 -28.65 106.98
N TRP A 233 42.21 -29.10 105.76
CA TRP A 233 41.47 -30.35 105.50
C TRP A 233 42.29 -31.60 105.82
N LYS A 234 41.69 -32.50 106.61
CA LYS A 234 42.20 -33.84 106.94
C LYS A 234 41.37 -34.92 106.27
N GLU A 235 41.89 -36.15 106.24
CA GLU A 235 41.19 -37.28 105.65
C GLU A 235 39.87 -37.58 106.37
N SER A 236 38.92 -38.15 105.62
CA SER A 236 37.59 -38.45 106.15
C SER A 236 37.57 -39.75 106.96
N VAL A 237 37.11 -39.67 108.20
CA VAL A 237 36.96 -40.81 109.11
C VAL A 237 35.60 -41.50 108.91
N SER A 238 35.41 -42.68 109.50
CA SER A 238 34.17 -43.45 109.28
C SER A 238 32.98 -42.89 110.06
N THR A 239 33.18 -42.54 111.34
CA THR A 239 32.15 -42.03 112.26
C THR A 239 32.67 -40.84 113.09
N PHE A 240 31.78 -40.10 113.77
CA PHE A 240 32.19 -38.99 114.64
C PHE A 240 33.18 -39.40 115.75
N SER A 241 32.99 -40.58 116.35
CA SER A 241 33.89 -41.08 117.40
C SER A 241 35.33 -41.32 116.90
N ASP A 242 35.49 -41.61 115.61
CA ASP A 242 36.80 -41.86 115.01
C ASP A 242 37.65 -40.58 114.89
N LEU A 243 37.04 -39.39 114.89
CA LEU A 243 37.78 -38.11 114.83
C LEU A 243 38.76 -37.96 116.00
N ALA A 244 38.33 -38.31 117.20
CA ALA A 244 39.14 -38.20 118.41
C ALA A 244 40.25 -39.27 118.48
N THR A 245 40.06 -40.43 117.86
CA THR A 245 41.07 -41.50 117.82
C THR A 245 42.07 -41.35 116.68
N THR A 246 41.63 -40.85 115.52
CA THR A 246 42.49 -40.63 114.33
C THR A 246 43.29 -39.33 114.46
N TYR A 247 42.71 -38.30 115.09
CA TYR A 247 43.36 -37.00 115.32
C TYR A 247 43.42 -36.64 116.81
N PRO A 248 44.17 -37.40 117.63
CA PRO A 248 44.22 -37.22 119.10
C PRO A 248 44.92 -35.92 119.53
N THR A 249 45.67 -35.28 118.63
CA THR A 249 46.31 -33.97 118.82
C THR A 249 45.85 -32.99 117.74
N ALA A 250 44.53 -32.89 117.53
CA ALA A 250 43.96 -31.95 116.58
C ALA A 250 44.32 -30.50 116.96
N ALA A 251 44.67 -29.69 115.95
CA ALA A 251 44.90 -28.26 116.11
C ALA A 251 43.65 -27.47 115.70
N ASP A 252 43.48 -26.29 116.28
CA ASP A 252 42.40 -25.37 115.88
C ASP A 252 42.43 -25.11 114.36
N GLY A 253 41.27 -25.17 113.72
CA GLY A 253 41.11 -25.02 112.27
C GLY A 253 41.16 -26.31 111.45
N TRP A 254 41.55 -27.46 112.03
CA TRP A 254 41.51 -28.74 111.34
C TRP A 254 40.07 -29.11 110.97
N THR A 255 39.86 -29.58 109.73
CA THR A 255 38.51 -29.84 109.18
C THR A 255 38.46 -31.24 108.57
N ALA A 256 37.49 -32.07 108.96
CA ALA A 256 37.38 -33.46 108.52
C ALA A 256 35.92 -33.90 108.35
N ASN A 257 35.65 -34.77 107.38
CA ASN A 257 34.32 -35.34 107.17
C ASN A 257 34.17 -36.70 107.85
N THR A 258 32.94 -37.01 108.25
CA THR A 258 32.49 -38.33 108.71
C THR A 258 31.68 -39.01 107.61
N LYS A 259 32.03 -40.24 107.25
CA LYS A 259 31.45 -40.94 106.09
C LYS A 259 30.05 -41.49 106.33
N ASP A 260 29.68 -41.70 107.59
CA ASP A 260 28.37 -42.25 108.00
C ASP A 260 27.23 -41.23 107.94
N THR A 261 27.52 -39.95 108.21
CA THR A 261 26.53 -38.86 108.27
C THR A 261 26.72 -37.77 107.21
N ASP A 262 27.83 -37.81 106.46
CA ASP A 262 28.29 -36.75 105.53
C ASP A 262 28.45 -35.37 106.21
N ILE A 263 28.67 -35.38 107.53
CA ILE A 263 28.91 -34.17 108.31
C ILE A 263 30.40 -33.87 108.35
N THR A 264 30.73 -32.65 107.93
CA THR A 264 32.01 -31.96 108.12
C THR A 264 32.07 -31.40 109.54
N TYR A 265 33.13 -31.75 110.25
CA TYR A 265 33.48 -31.20 111.55
C TYR A 265 34.74 -30.34 111.44
N ARG A 266 34.80 -29.27 112.24
CA ARG A 266 35.98 -28.43 112.42
C ARG A 266 36.39 -28.47 113.88
N TYR A 267 37.67 -28.71 114.16
CA TYR A 267 38.21 -28.60 115.50
C TYR A 267 38.40 -27.13 115.87
N ASP A 268 37.86 -26.70 117.02
CA ASP A 268 37.86 -25.30 117.50
C ASP A 268 38.96 -25.02 118.55
N GLY A 269 39.89 -25.97 118.70
CA GLY A 269 40.92 -25.96 119.75
C GLY A 269 40.55 -26.77 120.99
N ALA A 270 39.26 -27.06 121.23
CA ALA A 270 38.77 -27.82 122.37
C ALA A 270 37.97 -29.07 121.99
N ALA A 271 37.20 -29.03 120.89
CA ALA A 271 36.36 -30.12 120.42
C ALA A 271 36.17 -30.11 118.90
N TRP A 272 35.78 -31.26 118.33
CA TRP A 272 35.32 -31.35 116.95
C TRP A 272 33.86 -30.87 116.85
N ILE A 273 33.65 -29.68 116.33
CA ILE A 273 32.33 -29.03 116.20
C ILE A 273 31.76 -29.30 114.79
N PRO A 274 30.51 -29.76 114.65
CA PRO A 274 29.91 -29.93 113.32
C PRO A 274 29.69 -28.58 112.64
N ILE A 275 30.22 -28.43 111.42
CA ILE A 275 30.06 -27.23 110.59
C ILE A 275 29.17 -27.45 109.35
N SER A 276 28.88 -28.69 108.96
CA SER A 276 27.88 -28.99 107.91
C SER A 276 26.67 -29.83 108.37
N ALA A 277 26.46 -29.99 109.68
CA ALA A 277 25.27 -30.69 110.22
C ALA A 277 23.93 -30.00 109.86
N ASN A 278 23.98 -28.74 109.42
CA ASN A 278 22.85 -28.03 108.82
C ASN A 278 22.85 -28.12 107.28
N SER A 279 23.21 -29.29 106.74
CA SER A 279 23.01 -29.59 105.32
C SER A 279 21.52 -29.51 104.99
N ILE A 280 21.12 -28.47 104.27
CA ILE A 280 19.71 -28.22 103.95
C ILE A 280 19.13 -29.48 103.26
N PRO A 281 18.03 -30.07 103.76
CA PRO A 281 17.43 -31.26 103.18
C PRO A 281 17.12 -31.10 101.69
N LEU A 282 17.03 -32.21 100.95
CA LEU A 282 16.46 -32.15 99.61
C LEU A 282 15.00 -31.69 99.71
N ALA A 283 14.63 -30.70 98.90
CA ALA A 283 13.26 -30.17 98.90
C ALA A 283 12.27 -31.24 98.45
N SER A 284 11.16 -31.34 99.18
CA SER A 284 10.06 -32.23 98.87
C SER A 284 8.77 -31.43 98.72
N SER A 285 7.71 -32.07 98.23
CA SER A 285 6.36 -31.46 98.18
C SER A 285 5.79 -31.13 99.57
N SER A 286 6.42 -31.57 100.66
CA SER A 286 5.93 -31.43 102.04
C SER A 286 6.86 -30.62 102.94
N VAL A 287 8.14 -30.47 102.57
CA VAL A 287 9.19 -29.90 103.44
C VAL A 287 10.11 -29.01 102.61
N ASP A 288 10.31 -27.79 103.11
CA ASP A 288 11.27 -26.82 102.57
C ASP A 288 12.70 -27.37 102.65
N GLY A 289 13.48 -27.24 101.58
CA GLY A 289 14.82 -27.81 101.48
C GLY A 289 15.76 -26.92 100.66
N LYS A 290 16.64 -27.52 99.84
CA LYS A 290 17.58 -26.77 98.95
C LYS A 290 16.90 -25.81 97.96
N MET A 291 15.57 -25.88 97.84
CA MET A 291 14.64 -24.90 97.29
C MET A 291 13.37 -24.92 98.17
N SER A 292 12.50 -23.90 98.11
CA SER A 292 11.27 -23.96 98.94
C SER A 292 10.36 -25.11 98.49
N LYS A 293 9.48 -25.59 99.38
CA LYS A 293 8.48 -26.60 99.03
C LYS A 293 7.55 -26.09 97.94
N GLN A 294 7.28 -24.78 97.91
CA GLN A 294 6.46 -24.16 96.88
C GLN A 294 7.20 -24.14 95.54
N ASP A 295 8.47 -23.72 95.50
CA ASP A 295 9.28 -23.81 94.28
C ASP A 295 9.42 -25.27 93.80
N LYS A 296 9.48 -26.24 94.72
CA LYS A 296 9.56 -27.66 94.37
C LYS A 296 8.24 -28.17 93.79
N ILE A 297 7.11 -27.79 94.39
CA ILE A 297 5.77 -28.05 93.86
C ILE A 297 5.65 -27.39 92.48
N ASP A 298 6.02 -26.12 92.34
CA ASP A 298 5.89 -25.34 91.10
C ASP A 298 6.85 -25.86 90.00
N HIS A 299 8.03 -26.36 90.37
CA HIS A 299 8.96 -27.03 89.44
C HIS A 299 8.42 -28.39 88.96
N ASP A 300 7.88 -29.22 89.87
CA ASP A 300 7.27 -30.50 89.49
C ASP A 300 5.99 -30.28 88.68
N ASP A 301 5.19 -29.29 89.06
CA ASP A 301 4.00 -28.81 88.37
C ASP A 301 4.36 -28.32 86.96
N MET A 302 5.35 -27.42 86.80
CA MET A 302 5.89 -27.00 85.49
C MET A 302 6.40 -28.18 84.66
N ASN A 303 7.09 -29.15 85.27
CA ASN A 303 7.60 -30.32 84.56
C ASN A 303 6.47 -31.26 84.11
N SER A 304 5.36 -31.35 84.86
CA SER A 304 4.13 -32.04 84.45
C SER A 304 3.28 -31.24 83.46
N LYS A 305 3.30 -29.91 83.56
CA LYS A 305 2.67 -28.92 82.66
C LYS A 305 3.58 -28.50 81.50
N LYS A 306 4.57 -29.31 81.15
CA LYS A 306 5.27 -29.22 79.86
C LYS A 306 4.24 -29.40 78.76
N HIS A 307 3.76 -28.29 78.23
CA HIS A 307 2.67 -28.28 77.29
C HIS A 307 3.15 -28.79 75.93
N THR A 308 2.66 -29.95 75.52
CA THR A 308 2.54 -30.23 74.08
C THR A 308 1.51 -29.27 73.52
N HIS A 309 1.93 -28.34 72.65
CA HIS A 309 1.00 -27.44 71.97
C HIS A 309 -0.08 -28.26 71.24
N GLY A 310 -1.35 -27.83 71.30
CA GLY A 310 -2.46 -28.54 70.64
C GLY A 310 -2.31 -28.62 69.12
N ASN A 311 -1.52 -27.73 68.52
CA ASN A 311 -1.12 -27.73 67.12
C ASN A 311 0.29 -28.30 66.89
N LYS A 312 0.93 -28.97 67.87
CA LYS A 312 2.26 -29.57 67.68
C LYS A 312 2.28 -30.55 66.51
N SER A 313 1.24 -31.37 66.34
CA SER A 313 1.09 -32.24 65.17
C SER A 313 1.00 -31.48 63.84
N ILE A 314 0.40 -30.28 63.84
CA ILE A 314 0.32 -29.41 62.64
C ILE A 314 1.67 -28.78 62.35
N ILE A 315 2.37 -28.28 63.38
CA ILE A 315 3.70 -27.67 63.24
C ILE A 315 4.74 -28.72 62.82
N ASP A 316 4.70 -29.93 63.39
CA ASP A 316 5.59 -31.04 63.01
C ASP A 316 5.33 -31.53 61.56
N ILE A 317 4.14 -31.29 60.99
CA ILE A 317 3.82 -31.55 59.57
C ILE A 317 4.34 -30.45 58.64
N ILE A 318 4.48 -29.21 59.13
CA ILE A 318 5.09 -28.10 58.37
C ILE A 318 6.62 -28.28 58.37
N THR A 319 7.09 -29.13 57.45
CA THR A 319 8.52 -29.39 57.26
C THR A 319 9.25 -28.19 56.67
N GLN A 320 10.57 -28.13 56.85
CA GLN A 320 11.43 -27.12 56.20
C GLN A 320 11.20 -27.08 54.68
N ALA A 321 11.04 -28.25 54.03
CA ALA A 321 10.75 -28.34 52.60
C ALA A 321 9.39 -27.72 52.20
N LEU A 322 8.37 -27.75 53.06
CA LEU A 322 7.11 -27.05 52.83
C LEU A 322 7.27 -25.54 52.93
N ILE A 323 8.08 -25.06 53.86
CA ILE A 323 8.41 -23.64 54.01
C ILE A 323 9.26 -23.15 52.83
N ASP A 324 10.26 -23.93 52.40
CA ASP A 324 11.11 -23.60 51.26
C ASP A 324 10.30 -23.57 49.96
N ASN A 325 9.39 -24.53 49.75
CA ASN A 325 8.47 -24.54 48.61
C ASN A 325 7.50 -23.35 48.63
N TRP A 326 6.99 -22.95 49.80
CA TRP A 326 6.14 -21.75 49.92
C TRP A 326 6.96 -20.49 49.61
N ASN A 327 8.16 -20.34 50.17
CA ASN A 327 9.03 -19.20 49.90
C ASN A 327 9.43 -19.12 48.41
N ALA A 328 9.70 -20.26 47.76
CA ALA A 328 9.96 -20.34 46.33
C ALA A 328 8.72 -19.95 45.50
N ALA A 329 7.55 -20.46 45.84
CA ALA A 329 6.28 -20.12 45.19
C ALA A 329 5.94 -18.63 45.37
N TYR A 330 6.15 -18.07 46.57
CA TYR A 330 5.97 -16.65 46.87
C TYR A 330 6.91 -15.79 46.01
N THR A 331 8.19 -16.14 45.96
CA THR A 331 9.20 -15.45 45.12
C THR A 331 8.82 -15.49 43.63
N HIS A 332 8.25 -16.61 43.15
CA HIS A 332 7.79 -16.76 41.77
C HIS A 332 6.53 -15.92 41.43
N ILE A 333 5.68 -15.57 42.41
CA ILE A 333 4.47 -14.76 42.18
C ILE A 333 4.60 -13.29 42.60
N SER A 334 5.60 -12.96 43.43
CA SER A 334 5.90 -11.59 43.87
C SER A 334 6.80 -10.82 42.91
N ASP A 335 7.34 -11.48 41.88
CA ASP A 335 8.23 -10.84 40.91
C ASP A 335 7.46 -9.85 40.02
N ALA A 336 8.07 -8.70 39.72
CA ALA A 336 7.38 -7.58 39.07
C ALA A 336 7.01 -7.87 37.60
N VAL A 337 7.65 -8.87 36.99
CA VAL A 337 7.30 -9.43 35.68
C VAL A 337 6.97 -10.90 35.86
N LYS A 338 5.69 -11.20 36.06
CA LYS A 338 5.20 -12.57 36.20
C LYS A 338 5.45 -13.39 34.94
N HIS A 339 5.70 -14.69 35.12
CA HIS A 339 5.66 -15.76 34.10
C HIS A 339 6.90 -16.07 33.23
N ILE A 340 8.12 -15.57 33.52
CA ILE A 340 9.29 -15.85 32.64
C ILE A 340 10.57 -16.14 33.46
N THR A 341 11.01 -17.40 33.49
CA THR A 341 12.32 -17.82 34.06
C THR A 341 13.50 -17.20 33.31
N SER A 342 14.70 -17.20 33.89
CA SER A 342 15.91 -16.67 33.23
C SER A 342 16.23 -17.33 31.88
N ALA A 343 15.90 -18.62 31.73
CA ALA A 343 16.04 -19.36 30.48
C ALA A 343 15.02 -18.88 29.44
N GLU A 344 13.75 -18.77 29.85
CA GLU A 344 12.68 -18.24 28.98
C GLU A 344 12.89 -16.76 28.65
N ARG A 345 13.56 -15.97 29.50
CA ARG A 345 13.94 -14.57 29.24
C ARG A 345 15.05 -14.48 28.19
N THR A 346 16.02 -15.39 28.26
CA THR A 346 17.03 -15.54 27.19
C THR A 346 16.37 -15.93 25.87
N LEU A 347 15.36 -16.82 25.93
CA LEU A 347 14.55 -17.19 24.77
C LEU A 347 13.70 -16.02 24.25
N TRP A 348 13.07 -15.24 25.14
CA TRP A 348 12.27 -14.06 24.80
C TRP A 348 13.11 -12.97 24.15
N ASN A 349 14.32 -12.71 24.65
CA ASN A 349 15.27 -11.80 24.02
C ASN A 349 15.76 -12.33 22.65
N THR A 350 15.80 -13.66 22.47
CA THR A 350 16.11 -14.28 21.17
C THR A 350 14.93 -14.19 20.19
N VAL A 351 13.68 -14.26 20.68
CA VAL A 351 12.45 -14.20 19.88
C VAL A 351 12.03 -12.77 19.56
N SER A 352 12.21 -11.82 20.48
CA SER A 352 11.98 -10.39 20.27
C SER A 352 12.91 -9.78 19.21
N ASN A 353 14.01 -10.46 18.89
CA ASN A 353 14.95 -10.11 17.82
C ASN A 353 14.68 -10.87 16.50
N LYS A 354 13.56 -11.57 16.35
CA LYS A 354 13.17 -12.21 15.07
C LYS A 354 12.60 -11.27 14.02
N LEU A 355 12.58 -9.97 14.29
CA LEU A 355 12.65 -8.95 13.25
C LEU A 355 13.77 -7.97 13.62
N ASP A 356 14.99 -8.29 13.18
CA ASP A 356 16.11 -7.36 13.18
C ASP A 356 15.69 -6.05 12.47
N SER A 357 16.23 -4.91 12.89
CA SER A 357 16.05 -3.62 12.23
C SER A 357 16.58 -3.58 10.79
N THR A 358 17.25 -4.65 10.34
CA THR A 358 17.66 -4.88 8.94
C THR A 358 16.76 -5.85 8.15
N ALA A 359 15.71 -6.43 8.75
CA ALA A 359 14.90 -7.49 8.15
C ALA A 359 13.66 -6.98 7.37
N ASN A 360 13.54 -7.36 6.10
CA ASN A 360 12.30 -7.17 5.33
C ASN A 360 11.18 -8.13 5.79
N ALA A 361 9.93 -7.68 5.63
CA ALA A 361 8.78 -8.20 6.37
C ALA A 361 7.95 -9.29 5.64
N VAL A 362 6.91 -9.77 6.36
CA VAL A 362 6.00 -10.90 6.08
C VAL A 362 5.23 -10.81 4.73
N SER A 363 5.36 -9.73 3.98
CA SER A 363 5.05 -9.67 2.55
C SER A 363 6.12 -8.81 1.86
N ALA A 364 6.95 -9.44 1.02
CA ALA A 364 8.10 -8.78 0.42
C ALA A 364 7.67 -7.74 -0.63
N SER A 365 7.45 -6.50 -0.20
CA SER A 365 7.15 -5.35 -1.06
C SER A 365 8.37 -4.84 -1.84
N LYS A 366 9.59 -5.26 -1.46
CA LYS A 366 10.84 -5.10 -2.21
C LYS A 366 11.96 -5.99 -1.69
N TRP A 367 13.04 -6.13 -2.45
CA TRP A 367 14.32 -6.70 -2.01
C TRP A 367 15.07 -5.74 -1.08
N VAL A 368 15.87 -6.30 -0.16
CA VAL A 368 16.72 -5.51 0.76
C VAL A 368 17.81 -4.74 0.01
N THR A 369 18.32 -5.34 -1.08
CA THR A 369 19.33 -4.73 -1.94
C THR A 369 18.88 -4.89 -3.37
N ALA A 370 18.73 -3.78 -4.09
CA ALA A 370 18.42 -3.79 -5.51
C ALA A 370 19.46 -4.57 -6.32
N ARG A 371 19.06 -5.07 -7.50
CA ARG A 371 19.96 -5.70 -8.47
C ARG A 371 19.95 -4.92 -9.75
N THR A 372 21.12 -4.82 -10.39
CA THR A 372 21.23 -4.27 -11.74
C THR A 372 20.97 -5.38 -12.76
N ILE A 373 20.04 -5.12 -13.68
CA ILE A 373 19.91 -5.86 -14.94
C ILE A 373 20.55 -5.00 -16.02
N SER A 374 21.52 -5.58 -16.72
CA SER A 374 22.25 -4.93 -17.81
C SER A 374 21.95 -5.60 -19.14
N LEU A 375 21.77 -4.80 -20.20
CA LEU A 375 21.84 -5.24 -21.59
C LEU A 375 23.23 -4.88 -22.12
N THR A 376 23.85 -5.82 -22.83
CA THR A 376 25.18 -5.64 -23.46
C THR A 376 25.19 -6.27 -24.85
N GLY A 377 26.10 -5.85 -25.73
CA GLY A 377 26.11 -6.26 -27.14
C GLY A 377 25.47 -5.18 -28.00
N ASP A 378 24.67 -5.58 -28.98
CA ASP A 378 24.08 -4.70 -30.00
C ASP A 378 23.13 -3.66 -29.41
N VAL A 379 22.46 -4.01 -28.31
CA VAL A 379 21.69 -3.11 -27.46
C VAL A 379 22.33 -3.01 -26.08
N SER A 380 22.58 -1.79 -25.64
CA SER A 380 23.12 -1.47 -24.33
C SER A 380 22.09 -0.73 -23.47
N GLY A 381 22.15 -0.91 -22.16
CA GLY A 381 21.24 -0.24 -21.22
C GLY A 381 21.27 -0.91 -19.86
N THR A 382 20.92 -0.20 -18.80
CA THR A 382 20.86 -0.79 -17.45
C THR A 382 19.65 -0.26 -16.67
N ALA A 383 19.10 -1.08 -15.80
CA ALA A 383 18.15 -0.63 -14.77
C ALA A 383 18.45 -1.31 -13.43
N SER A 384 18.16 -0.59 -12.35
CA SER A 384 18.15 -1.13 -11.00
C SER A 384 16.74 -1.59 -10.65
N VAL A 385 16.60 -2.83 -10.18
CA VAL A 385 15.30 -3.43 -9.80
C VAL A 385 15.35 -3.97 -8.38
N ASP A 386 14.35 -3.64 -7.59
CA ASP A 386 14.12 -4.19 -6.24
C ASP A 386 12.73 -4.82 -6.07
N GLY A 387 11.90 -4.82 -7.11
CA GLY A 387 10.54 -5.37 -7.08
C GLY A 387 9.49 -4.46 -6.43
N SER A 388 9.83 -3.23 -6.01
CA SER A 388 8.85 -2.26 -5.48
C SER A 388 7.89 -1.70 -6.52
N ALA A 389 8.31 -1.65 -7.79
CA ALA A 389 7.55 -1.14 -8.92
C ALA A 389 8.08 -1.73 -10.24
N ASN A 390 7.38 -1.44 -11.34
CA ASN A 390 7.91 -1.67 -12.69
C ASN A 390 9.16 -0.83 -12.92
N ALA A 391 10.15 -1.39 -13.62
CA ALA A 391 11.39 -0.71 -13.97
C ALA A 391 11.58 -0.68 -15.49
N ASN A 392 11.95 0.47 -16.02
CA ASN A 392 12.25 0.67 -17.44
C ASN A 392 13.76 0.63 -17.64
N ILE A 393 14.24 -0.20 -18.56
CA ILE A 393 15.62 -0.12 -19.07
C ILE A 393 15.60 0.87 -20.24
N THR A 394 16.21 2.04 -20.08
CA THR A 394 16.50 2.92 -21.20
C THR A 394 17.60 2.30 -22.04
N THR A 395 17.32 2.04 -23.32
CA THR A 395 18.22 1.34 -24.24
C THR A 395 18.87 2.28 -25.24
N VAL A 396 20.17 2.09 -25.47
CA VAL A 396 20.95 2.69 -26.56
C VAL A 396 21.39 1.56 -27.47
N ILE A 397 20.98 1.61 -28.74
CA ILE A 397 21.46 0.72 -29.80
C ILE A 397 22.87 1.20 -30.18
N ALA A 398 23.83 0.28 -30.25
CA ALA A 398 25.18 0.60 -30.73
C ALA A 398 25.18 0.66 -32.27
N ASP A 399 25.61 1.79 -32.81
CA ASP A 399 25.55 2.20 -34.24
C ASP A 399 26.53 1.44 -35.17
N ASP A 400 26.89 0.19 -34.85
CA ASP A 400 27.83 -0.62 -35.65
C ASP A 400 27.64 -2.14 -35.49
N SER A 401 26.45 -2.58 -35.07
CA SER A 401 26.11 -4.00 -34.89
C SER A 401 25.70 -4.71 -36.19
N HIS A 402 25.37 -3.95 -37.25
CA HIS A 402 24.99 -4.50 -38.55
C HIS A 402 25.66 -3.71 -39.68
N ASN A 403 26.49 -4.42 -40.45
CA ASN A 403 27.34 -3.84 -41.49
C ASN A 403 26.50 -3.24 -42.65
N HIS A 404 26.38 -1.91 -42.68
CA HIS A 404 25.66 -1.21 -43.75
C HIS A 404 26.47 -1.19 -45.05
N THR A 405 26.09 -2.00 -46.03
CA THR A 405 26.64 -1.97 -47.39
C THR A 405 26.17 -0.74 -48.17
N SER A 406 26.80 0.41 -47.89
CA SER A 406 27.04 1.60 -48.73
C SER A 406 25.86 2.28 -49.46
N SER A 407 24.61 1.84 -49.27
CA SER A 407 23.53 2.13 -50.22
C SER A 407 22.32 2.90 -49.66
N THR A 408 22.23 3.14 -48.34
CA THR A 408 20.99 3.67 -47.74
C THR A 408 21.14 4.93 -46.86
N ILE A 409 20.86 6.07 -47.48
CA ILE A 409 20.01 7.17 -46.92
C ILE A 409 20.61 8.06 -45.81
N THR A 410 21.86 8.50 -45.96
CA THR A 410 22.26 9.86 -45.49
C THR A 410 22.96 10.60 -46.62
N ASP A 411 23.94 9.96 -47.25
CA ASP A 411 24.68 10.54 -48.37
C ASP A 411 23.99 10.44 -49.73
N PHE A 412 22.74 9.99 -49.85
CA PHE A 412 22.06 9.95 -51.15
C PHE A 412 21.99 11.35 -51.79
N LEU A 413 21.68 12.40 -51.01
CA LEU A 413 21.65 13.77 -51.52
C LEU A 413 23.06 14.27 -51.88
N THR A 414 24.08 13.90 -51.10
CA THR A 414 25.48 14.24 -51.32
C THR A 414 26.05 13.56 -52.57
N ALA A 415 25.79 12.26 -52.73
CA ALA A 415 26.24 11.43 -53.83
C ALA A 415 25.50 11.74 -55.14
N VAL A 416 24.19 12.00 -55.10
CA VAL A 416 23.45 12.48 -56.28
C VAL A 416 23.93 13.88 -56.67
N ARG A 417 24.15 14.79 -55.72
CA ARG A 417 24.76 16.10 -56.04
C ARG A 417 26.16 15.96 -56.61
N ALA A 418 27.00 15.08 -56.07
CA ALA A 418 28.33 14.83 -56.60
C ALA A 418 28.25 14.27 -58.02
N ALA A 419 27.56 13.16 -58.24
CA ALA A 419 27.48 12.47 -59.53
C ALA A 419 26.79 13.30 -60.63
N VAL A 420 25.75 14.07 -60.30
CA VAL A 420 25.06 14.94 -61.27
C VAL A 420 25.86 16.22 -61.52
N LEU A 421 26.37 16.89 -60.49
CA LEU A 421 26.99 18.22 -60.68
C LEU A 421 28.43 18.16 -61.20
N THR A 422 29.16 17.05 -61.08
CA THR A 422 30.50 16.89 -61.68
C THR A 422 30.52 17.00 -63.20
N GLY A 423 29.36 16.92 -63.87
CA GLY A 423 29.25 17.10 -65.32
C GLY A 423 29.06 18.55 -65.78
N LEU A 424 28.70 19.50 -64.92
CA LEU A 424 28.30 20.85 -65.35
C LEU A 424 29.53 21.75 -65.60
N SER A 425 29.92 21.88 -66.87
CA SER A 425 31.05 22.72 -67.29
C SER A 425 30.77 24.22 -67.12
N THR A 426 31.57 24.90 -66.28
CA THR A 426 31.55 26.36 -66.08
C THR A 426 32.55 27.12 -66.97
N ALA A 427 33.28 26.44 -67.84
CA ALA A 427 34.32 27.05 -68.68
C ALA A 427 33.74 27.89 -69.84
N THR A 428 34.04 29.18 -69.85
CA THR A 428 33.73 30.09 -70.97
C THR A 428 34.57 29.75 -72.22
N ASN A 429 33.98 29.97 -73.40
CA ASN A 429 34.58 29.74 -74.73
C ASN A 429 35.05 28.30 -75.06
N SER A 430 34.61 27.28 -74.30
CA SER A 430 34.84 25.87 -74.66
C SER A 430 33.86 25.38 -75.72
N VAL A 431 34.35 24.75 -76.79
CA VAL A 431 33.50 24.13 -77.83
C VAL A 431 32.77 22.90 -77.27
N ILE A 432 31.52 22.69 -77.70
CA ILE A 432 30.74 21.48 -77.40
C ILE A 432 31.25 20.37 -78.32
N ALA A 433 31.79 19.30 -77.74
CA ALA A 433 32.32 18.15 -78.45
C ALA A 433 31.30 17.00 -78.46
N ALA A 434 31.35 16.15 -79.49
CA ALA A 434 30.50 14.94 -79.54
C ALA A 434 30.79 13.93 -78.41
N THR A 435 31.90 14.09 -77.69
CA THR A 435 32.28 13.32 -76.50
C THR A 435 31.77 13.92 -75.19
N ASP A 436 31.16 15.10 -75.20
CA ASP A 436 30.57 15.69 -74.00
C ASP A 436 29.30 14.94 -73.59
N THR A 437 29.17 14.64 -72.30
CA THR A 437 27.88 14.17 -71.75
C THR A 437 26.83 15.27 -71.90
N VAL A 438 25.55 14.90 -71.98
CA VAL A 438 24.43 15.85 -72.18
C VAL A 438 24.49 17.03 -71.21
N LEU A 439 24.83 16.79 -69.94
CA LEU A 439 24.93 17.83 -68.91
C LEU A 439 26.18 18.72 -69.05
N SER A 440 27.30 18.19 -69.57
CA SER A 440 28.49 18.98 -69.92
C SER A 440 28.25 19.85 -71.16
N ALA A 441 27.62 19.28 -72.19
CA ALA A 441 27.20 20.00 -73.37
C ALA A 441 26.24 21.15 -73.04
N LEU A 442 25.25 20.91 -72.17
CA LEU A 442 24.33 21.95 -71.68
C LEU A 442 25.05 23.04 -70.87
N GLY A 443 26.00 22.70 -70.01
CA GLY A 443 26.82 23.68 -69.28
C GLY A 443 27.65 24.58 -70.20
N LYS A 444 28.37 23.96 -71.16
CA LYS A 444 29.12 24.70 -72.19
C LYS A 444 28.22 25.58 -73.05
N LEU A 445 27.05 25.06 -73.46
CA LEU A 445 26.06 25.82 -74.24
C LEU A 445 25.57 27.05 -73.48
N GLN A 446 25.21 26.89 -72.20
CA GLN A 446 24.77 28.00 -71.35
C GLN A 446 25.87 29.06 -71.23
N ALA A 447 27.13 28.66 -70.99
CA ALA A 447 28.26 29.58 -70.90
C ALA A 447 28.52 30.34 -72.22
N GLN A 448 28.42 29.67 -73.37
CA GLN A 448 28.52 30.31 -74.69
C GLN A 448 27.39 31.31 -74.94
N ILE A 449 26.15 30.95 -74.62
CA ILE A 449 24.98 31.84 -74.78
C ILE A 449 25.16 33.10 -73.91
N SER A 450 25.54 32.96 -72.64
CA SER A 450 25.77 34.11 -71.75
C SER A 450 26.92 35.01 -72.23
N ALA A 451 28.00 34.45 -72.75
CA ALA A 451 29.12 35.22 -73.30
C ALA A 451 28.73 35.98 -74.58
N ASN A 452 28.02 35.32 -75.49
CA ASN A 452 27.53 35.92 -76.74
C ASN A 452 26.48 37.01 -76.47
N LEU A 453 25.56 36.79 -75.53
CA LEU A 453 24.59 37.80 -75.11
C LEU A 453 25.27 39.03 -74.48
N THR A 454 26.32 38.83 -73.68
CA THR A 454 27.12 39.94 -73.13
C THR A 454 27.82 40.72 -74.23
N THR A 455 28.43 40.02 -75.20
CA THR A 455 29.08 40.65 -76.37
C THR A 455 28.07 41.42 -77.23
N LEU A 456 26.89 40.85 -77.47
CA LEU A 456 25.82 41.49 -78.24
C LEU A 456 25.29 42.73 -77.52
N ASN A 457 24.98 42.65 -76.22
CA ASN A 457 24.51 43.80 -75.44
C ASN A 457 25.55 44.94 -75.42
N ASN A 458 26.84 44.60 -75.28
CA ASN A 458 27.93 45.58 -75.38
C ASN A 458 28.05 46.19 -76.77
N HIS A 459 27.75 45.45 -77.84
CA HIS A 459 27.75 45.94 -79.22
C HIS A 459 26.54 46.83 -79.52
N THR A 460 25.32 46.40 -79.18
CA THR A 460 24.08 47.17 -79.41
C THR A 460 24.01 48.42 -78.54
N GLY A 461 24.65 48.41 -77.37
CA GLY A 461 24.81 49.59 -76.52
C GLY A 461 25.94 50.53 -76.96
N ASN A 462 26.76 50.15 -77.95
CA ASN A 462 27.90 50.97 -78.37
C ASN A 462 27.48 52.05 -79.38
N THR A 463 27.41 53.29 -78.89
CA THR A 463 27.14 54.49 -79.71
C THR A 463 28.40 55.11 -80.32
N SER A 464 29.59 54.60 -80.00
CA SER A 464 30.82 54.92 -80.76
C SER A 464 30.81 54.13 -82.06
N ASN A 465 31.37 54.66 -83.14
CA ASN A 465 31.48 53.98 -84.45
C ASN A 465 32.31 52.69 -84.34
N PRO A 466 31.71 51.49 -84.15
CA PRO A 466 32.45 50.32 -83.64
C PRO A 466 32.99 49.46 -84.79
N HIS A 467 32.52 49.72 -86.00
CA HIS A 467 33.00 49.13 -87.26
C HIS A 467 33.91 50.12 -88.03
N SER A 468 34.23 51.27 -87.43
CA SER A 468 35.04 52.34 -88.02
C SER A 468 34.59 52.76 -89.42
N THR A 469 33.27 52.72 -89.70
CA THR A 469 32.71 53.05 -91.01
C THR A 469 32.86 54.53 -91.31
N THR A 470 33.41 54.85 -92.47
CA THR A 470 33.62 56.21 -92.95
C THR A 470 32.38 56.74 -93.67
N ALA A 471 32.25 58.08 -93.77
CA ALA A 471 31.17 58.73 -94.52
C ALA A 471 31.09 58.27 -96.00
N SER A 472 32.21 57.80 -96.57
CA SER A 472 32.27 57.25 -97.93
C SER A 472 31.59 55.89 -98.04
N GLN A 473 31.80 55.00 -97.07
CA GLN A 473 31.25 53.64 -97.10
C GLN A 473 29.72 53.60 -96.97
N ILE A 474 29.12 54.63 -96.36
CA ILE A 474 27.66 54.80 -96.26
C ILE A 474 27.08 55.73 -97.34
N GLY A 475 27.88 56.14 -98.34
CA GLY A 475 27.42 56.99 -99.46
C GLY A 475 27.13 58.45 -99.10
N LEU A 476 27.46 58.89 -97.87
CA LEU A 476 27.16 60.24 -97.36
C LEU A 476 28.36 61.20 -97.45
N SER A 477 29.46 60.83 -98.12
CA SER A 477 30.64 61.69 -98.30
C SER A 477 30.35 63.08 -98.90
N ASN A 478 29.26 63.21 -99.66
CA ASN A 478 28.87 64.45 -100.33
C ASN A 478 27.74 65.20 -99.58
N LEU A 479 27.26 64.71 -98.43
CA LEU A 479 26.37 65.47 -97.56
C LEU A 479 27.21 66.31 -96.59
N THR A 480 27.09 67.64 -96.70
CA THR A 480 27.54 68.54 -95.64
C THR A 480 26.55 68.49 -94.47
N ASN A 481 27.05 68.58 -93.24
CA ASN A 481 26.22 68.45 -92.04
C ASN A 481 25.57 69.78 -91.64
N ASP A 482 24.90 70.42 -92.61
CA ASP A 482 24.29 71.75 -92.49
C ASP A 482 22.82 71.67 -92.07
N ALA A 483 22.44 72.42 -91.03
CA ALA A 483 21.19 72.21 -90.30
C ALA A 483 19.89 72.63 -91.03
N GLN A 484 19.93 73.32 -92.17
CA GLN A 484 18.76 73.65 -93.02
C GLN A 484 19.14 74.26 -94.37
N VAL A 485 18.33 73.99 -95.42
CA VAL A 485 18.49 74.56 -96.77
C VAL A 485 18.21 76.07 -96.78
N LYS A 486 18.99 76.84 -97.53
CA LYS A 486 18.79 78.29 -97.67
C LYS A 486 17.56 78.57 -98.56
N ARG A 487 16.64 79.41 -98.07
CA ARG A 487 15.38 79.81 -98.75
C ARG A 487 15.51 80.31 -100.20
N SER A 488 16.71 80.67 -100.64
CA SER A 488 17.02 81.10 -102.01
C SER A 488 16.76 80.06 -103.10
N GLU A 489 16.62 78.78 -102.74
CA GLU A 489 16.55 77.66 -103.71
C GLU A 489 15.15 77.02 -103.81
N MET A 490 14.16 77.51 -103.05
CA MET A 490 12.76 77.07 -103.16
C MET A 490 12.03 77.85 -104.27
N GLY A 491 11.80 77.22 -105.42
CA GLY A 491 10.93 77.76 -106.49
C GLY A 491 11.44 77.62 -107.93
N ALA A 492 12.58 76.96 -108.17
CA ALA A 492 13.11 76.71 -109.52
C ALA A 492 12.71 75.34 -110.09
N ALA A 493 12.75 75.22 -111.43
CA ALA A 493 12.25 74.06 -112.15
C ALA A 493 12.91 72.72 -111.75
N ASN A 494 12.11 71.65 -111.73
CA ASN A 494 12.44 70.27 -111.33
C ASN A 494 12.64 70.02 -109.82
N GLY A 495 12.23 70.95 -108.96
CA GLY A 495 12.11 70.75 -107.51
C GLY A 495 10.76 70.15 -107.05
N VAL A 496 10.80 69.30 -106.02
CA VAL A 496 9.80 68.29 -105.59
C VAL A 496 8.44 68.79 -105.03
N ALA A 497 7.93 69.96 -105.42
CA ALA A 497 6.62 70.44 -104.97
C ALA A 497 5.86 71.27 -106.02
N THR A 498 5.01 70.61 -106.81
CA THR A 498 3.95 71.29 -107.58
C THR A 498 2.83 71.68 -106.63
N LEU A 499 2.87 72.92 -106.14
CA LEU A 499 1.73 73.56 -105.47
C LEU A 499 0.89 74.29 -106.53
N ASP A 500 -0.39 74.52 -106.25
CA ASP A 500 -1.24 75.34 -107.11
C ASP A 500 -0.87 76.84 -107.03
N SER A 501 -1.58 77.69 -107.77
CA SER A 501 -1.35 79.14 -107.79
C SER A 501 -1.61 79.85 -106.45
N SER A 502 -1.99 79.13 -105.39
CA SER A 502 -2.16 79.63 -104.03
C SER A 502 -1.30 78.89 -103.00
N GLY A 503 -0.51 77.89 -103.40
CA GLY A 503 0.59 77.36 -102.59
C GLY A 503 0.22 76.29 -101.56
N VAL A 504 -0.96 75.66 -101.62
CA VAL A 504 -1.47 74.78 -100.54
C VAL A 504 -1.71 73.34 -101.01
N ASN A 505 -1.28 72.37 -100.18
CA ASN A 505 -1.59 70.95 -100.37
C ASN A 505 -3.03 70.64 -99.91
N ASN A 506 -3.88 70.16 -100.82
CA ASN A 506 -5.32 70.04 -100.61
C ASN A 506 -5.78 68.65 -100.09
N GLN A 507 -5.03 68.03 -99.18
CA GLN A 507 -5.49 66.87 -98.38
C GLN A 507 -5.64 67.24 -96.91
N ALA A 508 -6.87 67.21 -96.40
CA ALA A 508 -7.17 67.54 -95.02
C ALA A 508 -6.80 66.39 -94.05
N PRO A 509 -6.03 66.65 -92.97
CA PRO A 509 -5.82 65.70 -91.90
C PRO A 509 -7.12 65.36 -91.14
N LYS A 510 -7.29 64.09 -90.81
CA LYS A 510 -8.48 63.55 -90.14
C LYS A 510 -8.47 63.90 -88.64
N VAL A 511 -9.48 64.65 -88.18
CA VAL A 511 -9.70 64.93 -86.75
C VAL A 511 -10.02 63.64 -85.99
N HIS A 512 -9.45 63.48 -84.79
CA HIS A 512 -9.89 62.50 -83.80
C HIS A 512 -10.10 63.20 -82.45
N VAL A 513 -10.95 62.62 -81.60
CA VAL A 513 -11.53 63.28 -80.41
C VAL A 513 -11.02 62.56 -79.16
N HIS A 514 -10.62 63.32 -78.13
CA HIS A 514 -10.38 62.79 -76.79
C HIS A 514 -11.69 62.77 -75.98
N ASP A 515 -11.81 61.78 -75.11
CA ASP A 515 -12.99 61.43 -74.31
C ASP A 515 -13.04 62.27 -73.02
N ASP A 516 -14.22 62.84 -72.67
CA ASP A 516 -14.48 63.76 -71.55
C ASP A 516 -14.36 63.12 -70.15
N ARG A 517 -13.51 62.10 -70.00
CA ARG A 517 -13.35 61.26 -68.80
C ARG A 517 -11.96 61.34 -68.16
N TYR A 518 -11.08 62.22 -68.64
CA TYR A 518 -9.73 62.41 -68.12
C TYR A 518 -9.44 63.88 -67.82
N TYR A 519 -9.64 64.27 -66.56
CA TYR A 519 -9.24 65.58 -66.03
C TYR A 519 -7.72 65.70 -65.92
N THR A 520 -7.20 66.89 -66.18
CA THR A 520 -5.79 67.25 -65.92
C THR A 520 -5.52 67.45 -64.43
N GLU A 521 -4.25 67.41 -64.03
CA GLU A 521 -3.82 67.57 -62.63
C GLU A 521 -4.31 68.89 -62.01
N THR A 522 -4.40 69.96 -62.80
CA THR A 522 -4.96 71.26 -62.39
C THR A 522 -6.46 71.21 -62.13
N GLU A 523 -7.22 70.38 -62.86
CA GLU A 523 -8.67 70.26 -62.72
C GLU A 523 -9.05 69.42 -61.48
N ILE A 524 -8.30 68.34 -61.20
CA ILE A 524 -8.48 67.57 -59.95
C ILE A 524 -8.20 68.43 -58.72
N ASN A 525 -7.13 69.23 -58.73
CA ASN A 525 -6.78 70.07 -57.58
C ASN A 525 -7.82 71.16 -57.27
N ASN A 526 -8.63 71.58 -58.25
CA ASN A 526 -9.74 72.51 -58.05
C ASN A 526 -11.05 71.81 -57.60
N ILE A 527 -11.20 70.51 -57.83
CA ILE A 527 -12.39 69.72 -57.45
C ILE A 527 -12.33 69.24 -55.99
N VAL A 528 -11.14 68.98 -55.45
CA VAL A 528 -10.97 68.57 -54.03
C VAL A 528 -10.96 69.79 -53.07
N GLY A 529 -10.91 71.01 -53.60
CA GLY A 529 -10.71 72.25 -52.85
C GLY A 529 -11.94 72.89 -52.18
N SER A 530 -13.16 72.36 -52.32
CA SER A 530 -14.39 73.03 -51.84
C SER A 530 -15.30 72.20 -50.92
N GLU A 531 -15.49 72.74 -49.72
CA GLU A 531 -16.58 72.60 -48.72
C GLU A 531 -17.07 71.22 -48.24
N THR A 532 -16.94 70.13 -49.00
CA THR A 532 -17.53 68.84 -48.64
C THR A 532 -16.79 68.14 -47.47
N LEU A 533 -15.49 68.41 -47.29
CA LEU A 533 -14.67 67.88 -46.18
C LEU A 533 -14.87 68.61 -44.85
N ASN A 534 -15.17 69.92 -44.88
CA ASN A 534 -15.34 70.72 -43.65
C ASN A 534 -16.61 70.33 -42.89
N THR A 535 -17.68 69.97 -43.60
CA THR A 535 -18.95 69.52 -42.99
C THR A 535 -18.78 68.20 -42.27
N VAL A 536 -18.02 67.24 -42.84
CA VAL A 536 -17.71 65.95 -42.20
C VAL A 536 -16.85 66.13 -40.93
N ALA A 537 -15.89 67.07 -40.96
CA ALA A 537 -15.08 67.40 -39.79
C ALA A 537 -15.91 68.02 -38.64
N ALA A 538 -16.96 68.77 -38.96
CA ALA A 538 -17.89 69.32 -37.96
C ALA A 538 -18.74 68.23 -37.30
N THR A 539 -19.27 67.28 -38.07
CA THR A 539 -20.03 66.13 -37.55
C THR A 539 -19.22 65.29 -36.57
N LEU A 540 -17.95 65.03 -36.88
CA LEU A 540 -17.04 64.29 -35.98
C LEU A 540 -16.75 65.05 -34.68
N LYS A 541 -16.67 66.38 -34.73
CA LYS A 541 -16.44 67.26 -33.57
C LYS A 541 -17.64 67.32 -32.62
N GLY A 542 -18.86 67.12 -33.14
CA GLY A 542 -20.08 66.96 -32.35
C GLY A 542 -20.06 65.66 -31.54
N ALA A 543 -19.81 64.53 -32.19
CA ALA A 543 -19.79 63.21 -31.56
C ALA A 543 -18.81 63.09 -30.38
N ILE A 544 -17.64 63.75 -30.45
CA ILE A 544 -16.64 63.77 -29.36
C ILE A 544 -17.15 64.52 -28.11
N ASN A 545 -17.93 65.59 -28.28
CA ASN A 545 -18.47 66.35 -27.15
C ASN A 545 -19.61 65.60 -26.43
N GLU A 546 -20.41 64.85 -27.19
CA GLU A 546 -21.52 64.05 -26.66
C GLU A 546 -20.98 62.93 -25.74
N VAL A 547 -19.95 62.20 -26.17
CA VAL A 547 -19.24 61.20 -25.34
C VAL A 547 -18.63 61.83 -24.08
N LYS A 548 -18.13 63.06 -24.16
CA LYS A 548 -17.54 63.77 -23.01
C LYS A 548 -18.57 64.14 -21.95
N ALA A 549 -19.80 64.49 -22.35
CA ALA A 549 -20.88 64.78 -21.42
C ALA A 549 -21.28 63.54 -20.60
N THR A 550 -21.35 62.36 -21.23
CA THR A 550 -21.76 61.09 -20.59
C THR A 550 -20.78 60.61 -19.50
N VAL A 551 -19.48 60.85 -19.66
CA VAL A 551 -18.47 60.44 -18.67
C VAL A 551 -18.44 61.36 -17.44
N THR A 552 -18.79 62.64 -17.59
CA THR A 552 -18.74 63.62 -16.47
C THR A 552 -19.94 63.51 -15.51
N SER A 553 -20.96 62.69 -15.83
CA SER A 553 -22.15 62.45 -15.01
C SER A 553 -22.16 61.08 -14.32
N GLY A 554 -21.06 60.31 -14.39
CA GLY A 554 -20.91 59.02 -13.71
C GLY A 554 -21.54 57.81 -14.42
N GLY A 555 -21.97 57.97 -15.67
CA GLY A 555 -22.33 56.85 -16.54
C GLY A 555 -21.09 56.17 -17.13
N SER A 556 -21.15 54.84 -17.36
CA SER A 556 -20.03 54.07 -17.92
C SER A 556 -20.47 53.21 -19.11
N VAL A 557 -20.11 53.66 -20.31
CA VAL A 557 -20.00 52.91 -21.58
C VAL A 557 -19.00 53.69 -22.48
N ASP A 558 -18.48 53.10 -23.55
CA ASP A 558 -17.18 52.44 -23.64
C ASP A 558 -16.71 52.54 -25.11
N ASN A 559 -15.40 52.73 -25.35
CA ASN A 559 -14.70 52.77 -26.65
C ASN A 559 -15.26 53.73 -27.75
N SER A 560 -14.47 54.50 -28.52
CA SER A 560 -13.01 54.58 -28.71
C SER A 560 -12.67 55.83 -29.53
N LEU A 561 -11.72 56.68 -29.07
CA LEU A 561 -10.66 57.36 -29.87
C LEU A 561 -9.87 58.35 -29.00
N LYS A 562 -8.53 58.27 -29.02
CA LYS A 562 -7.59 59.28 -28.47
C LYS A 562 -6.59 59.69 -29.56
N LEU A 563 -6.35 61.00 -29.71
CA LEU A 563 -5.19 61.64 -30.38
C LEU A 563 -5.11 63.07 -29.79
N ASN A 564 -4.27 63.32 -28.77
CA ASN A 564 -2.93 63.98 -28.80
C ASN A 564 -2.98 65.52 -29.06
N SER A 565 -2.10 66.38 -28.53
CA SER A 565 -0.72 66.20 -28.02
C SER A 565 -0.27 67.20 -26.91
N GLN A 566 0.80 66.81 -26.20
CA GLN A 566 1.97 67.59 -25.71
C GLN A 566 1.86 68.91 -24.89
N THR A 567 2.19 68.77 -23.59
CA THR A 567 3.24 69.50 -22.81
C THR A 567 3.56 70.99 -23.05
N ALA A 568 3.41 71.82 -22.00
CA ALA A 568 4.44 72.75 -21.52
C ALA A 568 4.12 73.29 -20.10
N ASP A 569 5.17 73.53 -19.31
CA ASP A 569 5.19 74.04 -17.94
C ASP A 569 4.60 75.46 -17.74
N TYR A 570 4.18 75.80 -16.52
CA TYR A 570 4.90 76.73 -15.60
C TYR A 570 4.04 77.22 -14.42
N TYR A 571 4.68 77.69 -13.35
CA TYR A 571 4.11 77.91 -12.01
C TYR A 571 3.48 79.31 -11.76
N LEU A 572 2.51 79.34 -10.83
CA LEU A 572 2.18 80.40 -9.85
C LEU A 572 1.95 81.86 -10.33
N ASN A 573 0.82 82.45 -9.89
CA ASN A 573 0.92 83.46 -8.82
C ASN A 573 -0.37 83.63 -7.98
N TYR A 574 -0.16 84.12 -6.76
CA TYR A 574 -1.13 84.42 -5.71
C TYR A 574 -1.67 85.87 -5.85
N ASN A 575 -2.69 86.20 -5.06
CA ASN A 575 -3.27 87.54 -4.85
C ASN A 575 -4.18 88.10 -5.96
N ASN A 576 -5.50 88.07 -5.72
CA ASN A 576 -6.32 89.29 -5.72
C ASN A 576 -7.70 89.04 -5.07
N PHE A 577 -7.99 89.80 -3.99
CA PHE A 577 -9.25 89.93 -3.23
C PHE A 577 -9.72 88.68 -2.42
N THR A 578 -9.76 88.64 -1.08
CA THR A 578 -10.30 89.51 0.00
C THR A 578 -11.82 89.41 0.26
N ASN A 579 -12.27 88.28 0.84
CA ASN A 579 -13.09 88.27 2.06
C ASN A 579 -13.23 86.85 2.65
N LYS A 580 -13.14 86.72 3.98
CA LYS A 580 -13.33 85.46 4.75
C LYS A 580 -14.73 85.41 5.37
N PRO A 581 -15.29 84.21 5.56
CA PRO A 581 -15.51 83.68 6.92
C PRO A 581 -14.77 82.33 7.08
N THR A 582 -13.90 82.10 8.08
CA THR A 582 -14.13 81.86 9.52
C THR A 582 -14.79 80.51 9.87
N SER A 583 -13.92 79.56 10.26
CA SER A 583 -14.12 78.30 11.01
C SER A 583 -14.76 77.07 10.34
N LEU A 584 -14.20 75.93 10.75
CA LEU A 584 -14.48 74.55 10.36
C LEU A 584 -15.45 73.89 11.37
N PRO A 585 -15.99 72.70 11.03
CA PRO A 585 -15.70 71.50 11.82
C PRO A 585 -14.80 70.56 10.99
N ALA A 586 -13.59 70.19 11.44
CA ALA A 586 -13.21 69.41 12.62
C ALA A 586 -13.44 67.89 12.41
N ASN A 587 -12.31 67.16 12.29
CA ASN A 587 -12.12 65.70 12.25
C ASN A 587 -12.81 64.93 11.10
N GLY A 588 -12.13 64.24 10.18
CA GLY A 588 -10.70 63.90 10.10
C GLY A 588 -10.29 62.82 11.11
N GLY A 589 -9.88 61.60 10.74
CA GLY A 589 -9.74 61.02 9.40
C GLY A 589 -9.32 59.54 9.50
N ASN A 590 -8.94 58.92 8.39
CA ASN A 590 -8.38 57.55 8.38
C ASN A 590 -7.09 57.46 9.21
N ALA A 591 -6.87 56.29 9.83
CA ALA A 591 -5.54 55.80 10.17
C ALA A 591 -5.50 54.27 10.02
N ASP A 592 -5.09 53.82 8.84
CA ASP A 592 -4.47 52.50 8.67
C ASP A 592 -3.05 52.59 9.24
N MET A 593 -2.71 51.70 10.19
CA MET A 593 -1.33 51.31 10.44
C MET A 593 -1.23 49.90 11.05
N VAL A 594 -0.59 49.02 10.26
CA VAL A 594 0.47 48.09 10.67
C VAL A 594 0.06 46.79 11.39
N ASP A 595 0.76 45.72 11.00
CA ASP A 595 0.75 44.38 11.55
C ASP A 595 1.13 44.28 13.05
N GLY A 596 0.82 43.15 13.69
CA GLY A 596 1.17 42.94 15.10
C GLY A 596 0.56 41.71 15.75
N PHE A 597 1.23 40.56 15.61
CA PHE A 597 0.99 39.37 16.43
C PHE A 597 1.92 39.39 17.67
N HIS A 598 1.50 38.74 18.77
CA HIS A 598 2.18 38.66 20.10
C HIS A 598 2.08 39.89 21.04
N ALA A 599 2.06 39.77 22.39
CA ALA A 599 1.71 38.67 23.31
C ALA A 599 1.65 39.18 24.79
N SER A 600 1.14 38.34 25.70
CA SER A 600 1.15 38.46 27.19
C SER A 600 0.11 39.44 27.81
N GLN A 601 -0.86 38.96 28.62
CA GLN A 601 -0.83 38.72 30.09
C GLN A 601 -0.76 40.05 30.91
N THR A 602 -1.54 40.31 31.98
CA THR A 602 -2.23 39.46 32.99
C THR A 602 -3.50 40.11 33.59
N ALA A 603 -4.26 39.30 34.35
CA ALA A 603 -5.12 39.64 35.51
C ALA A 603 -6.55 40.22 35.28
N GLY A 604 -7.52 39.71 36.07
CA GLY A 604 -8.87 40.31 36.19
C GLY A 604 -10.04 39.33 36.41
N SER A 605 -10.03 38.53 37.48
CA SER A 605 -11.13 37.60 37.82
C SER A 605 -12.47 38.31 38.12
N ALA A 606 -13.60 37.70 37.76
CA ALA A 606 -14.94 38.16 38.20
C ALA A 606 -15.87 36.99 38.62
N ASN A 607 -15.96 36.81 39.94
CA ASN A 607 -16.84 35.92 40.72
C ASN A 607 -17.33 36.71 41.96
N THR A 608 -18.50 36.51 42.58
CA THR A 608 -19.63 35.59 42.35
C THR A 608 -20.86 36.11 43.10
N ALA A 609 -22.06 36.04 42.54
CA ALA A 609 -23.33 36.22 43.27
C ALA A 609 -24.44 35.38 42.60
N VAL A 610 -24.86 34.21 43.10
CA VAL A 610 -25.35 33.86 44.46
C VAL A 610 -26.51 34.76 44.89
N ILE A 611 -27.72 34.35 44.52
CA ILE A 611 -28.96 34.87 45.12
C ILE A 611 -29.06 34.30 46.54
N ARG A 612 -29.29 35.18 47.52
CA ARG A 612 -29.70 34.82 48.88
C ARG A 612 -30.99 35.57 49.18
N ASP A 613 -31.88 34.97 49.95
CA ASP A 613 -32.93 35.74 50.62
C ASP A 613 -32.36 36.44 51.88
N SER A 614 -33.19 37.23 52.55
CA SER A 614 -32.80 38.25 53.53
C SER A 614 -32.14 37.71 54.81
N ASN A 615 -32.05 36.40 55.02
CA ASN A 615 -31.44 35.79 56.21
C ASN A 615 -30.29 34.79 55.91
N GLY A 616 -29.86 34.64 54.65
CA GLY A 616 -28.47 34.30 54.33
C GLY A 616 -27.99 32.84 54.49
N TYR A 617 -28.88 31.83 54.52
CA TYR A 617 -28.52 30.40 54.51
C TYR A 617 -28.86 29.72 53.19
N ILE A 618 -28.01 28.79 52.74
CA ILE A 618 -28.25 27.95 51.53
C ILE A 618 -28.87 26.63 51.98
N GLN A 619 -30.07 26.32 51.50
CA GLN A 619 -30.78 25.06 51.72
C GLN A 619 -30.94 24.31 50.40
N ASN A 620 -30.45 23.08 50.35
CA ASN A 620 -30.61 22.14 49.23
C ASN A 620 -31.83 21.26 49.51
N THR A 621 -32.85 21.27 48.65
CA THR A 621 -33.98 20.32 48.74
C THR A 621 -34.48 19.86 47.37
N TRP A 622 -34.90 18.60 47.34
CA TRP A 622 -35.27 17.75 46.20
C TRP A 622 -36.66 18.03 45.59
N PHE A 623 -37.02 17.19 44.59
CA PHE A 623 -38.32 16.97 43.95
C PHE A 623 -38.67 17.91 42.78
N ASN A 624 -39.19 17.45 41.63
CA ASN A 624 -39.58 16.11 41.17
C ASN A 624 -39.56 16.05 39.61
N SER A 625 -39.17 14.93 39.00
CA SER A 625 -39.61 14.58 37.63
C SER A 625 -39.50 13.08 37.37
N ASN A 626 -40.63 12.49 37.00
CA ASN A 626 -40.89 11.05 36.93
C ASN A 626 -40.72 10.54 35.49
N ARG A 627 -39.94 9.47 35.24
CA ARG A 627 -40.17 8.53 34.11
C ARG A 627 -39.25 7.30 34.06
N GLY A 628 -39.84 6.12 34.27
CA GLY A 628 -39.65 4.96 33.37
C GLY A 628 -38.72 3.80 33.76
N SER A 629 -39.25 2.58 33.63
CA SER A 629 -38.56 1.30 33.36
C SER A 629 -37.91 0.49 34.50
N GLU A 630 -38.78 -0.23 35.23
CA GLU A 630 -38.78 -1.70 35.43
C GLU A 630 -37.50 -2.54 35.68
N ASN A 631 -37.65 -3.43 36.68
CA ASN A 631 -37.09 -4.78 36.82
C ASN A 631 -35.57 -4.98 36.99
N SER A 632 -35.14 -5.08 38.25
CA SER A 632 -34.12 -6.05 38.69
C SER A 632 -34.47 -6.64 40.07
N ASN A 633 -34.21 -7.94 40.23
CA ASN A 633 -34.75 -8.76 41.31
C ASN A 633 -34.18 -8.46 42.71
N ALA A 634 -34.94 -8.86 43.73
CA ALA A 634 -34.64 -8.65 45.14
C ALA A 634 -33.24 -9.13 45.58
N ALA A 635 -32.40 -8.17 45.99
CA ALA A 635 -31.36 -8.40 46.98
C ALA A 635 -31.87 -7.86 48.32
N GLN A 636 -31.99 -8.76 49.30
CA GLN A 636 -32.51 -8.43 50.62
C GLN A 636 -31.45 -7.66 51.42
N TYR A 637 -31.63 -6.34 51.56
CA TYR A 637 -30.70 -5.52 52.36
C TYR A 637 -30.69 -5.99 53.82
N ILE A 638 -29.57 -6.58 54.23
CA ILE A 638 -29.24 -6.69 55.65
C ILE A 638 -28.89 -5.29 56.12
N TYR A 639 -29.72 -4.72 57.00
CA TYR A 639 -29.42 -3.45 57.63
C TYR A 639 -28.26 -3.63 58.61
N ASP A 640 -27.14 -2.98 58.31
CA ASP A 640 -26.06 -2.75 59.26
C ASP A 640 -26.54 -1.73 60.30
N THR A 641 -26.95 -2.20 61.47
CA THR A 641 -27.18 -1.33 62.63
C THR A 641 -25.87 -1.13 63.39
N GLY A 642 -25.04 -0.23 62.86
CA GLY A 642 -24.37 0.86 63.61
C GLY A 642 -23.37 0.55 64.74
N ASP A 643 -23.27 -0.69 65.23
CA ASP A 643 -22.40 -1.06 66.34
C ASP A 643 -21.57 -2.31 66.01
N GLY A 644 -20.31 -2.07 65.62
CA GLY A 644 -19.36 -3.06 65.11
C GLY A 644 -18.86 -4.10 66.12
N TYR A 645 -19.75 -4.96 66.62
CA TYR A 645 -19.42 -6.17 67.37
C TYR A 645 -20.39 -7.31 67.03
N MET A 646 -19.89 -8.35 66.36
CA MET A 646 -20.65 -9.61 66.18
C MET A 646 -20.87 -10.30 67.52
N ARG A 647 -22.10 -10.22 68.05
CA ARG A 647 -22.50 -10.92 69.28
C ARG A 647 -22.71 -12.41 68.98
N LYS A 648 -21.82 -13.23 69.54
CA LYS A 648 -21.76 -14.71 69.41
C LYS A 648 -22.92 -15.43 70.13
N LYS A 649 -24.19 -15.16 69.76
CA LYS A 649 -25.37 -15.67 70.50
C LYS A 649 -26.47 -16.38 69.69
N ASP A 650 -26.28 -16.68 68.40
CA ASP A 650 -27.25 -17.47 67.61
C ASP A 650 -26.63 -18.65 66.83
N LEU A 651 -25.39 -19.05 67.16
CA LEU A 651 -24.73 -20.20 66.54
C LEU A 651 -25.20 -21.58 67.08
N SER A 652 -26.28 -21.61 67.87
CA SER A 652 -26.91 -22.83 68.38
C SER A 652 -28.06 -23.34 67.51
N ASN A 653 -28.66 -22.49 66.66
CA ASN A 653 -29.89 -22.82 65.94
C ASN A 653 -29.66 -23.12 64.44
N VAL A 654 -28.43 -22.94 63.94
CA VAL A 654 -28.05 -23.21 62.53
C VAL A 654 -27.68 -24.68 62.29
N ARG A 655 -27.70 -25.53 63.34
CA ARG A 655 -27.24 -26.94 63.29
C ARG A 655 -28.36 -27.97 63.38
N THR A 656 -29.55 -27.67 62.85
CA THR A 656 -30.71 -28.57 62.97
C THR A 656 -31.56 -28.74 61.70
N GLU A 657 -31.10 -28.25 60.54
CA GLU A 657 -31.76 -28.50 59.23
C GLU A 657 -30.91 -29.30 58.23
N LEU A 658 -29.64 -29.63 58.56
CA LEU A 658 -28.68 -30.23 57.61
C LEU A 658 -28.58 -31.77 57.68
N VAL A 659 -29.65 -32.48 58.08
CA VAL A 659 -29.65 -33.97 58.11
C VAL A 659 -30.97 -34.58 57.62
N THR A 660 -31.25 -34.46 56.32
CA THR A 660 -31.74 -35.57 55.47
C THR A 660 -31.37 -35.25 54.03
N ALA A 661 -30.62 -36.13 53.35
CA ALA A 661 -30.06 -35.85 52.03
C ALA A 661 -31.13 -35.87 50.91
N PRO A 662 -31.14 -34.89 49.99
CA PRO A 662 -31.89 -35.00 48.73
C PRO A 662 -31.00 -35.24 47.50
N PHE A 663 -29.73 -34.79 47.50
CA PHE A 663 -28.95 -34.60 46.25
C PHE A 663 -27.52 -35.17 46.25
N GLY A 664 -27.12 -35.94 47.27
CA GLY A 664 -25.79 -36.57 47.35
C GLY A 664 -24.63 -35.68 47.82
N LEU A 665 -24.92 -34.47 48.31
CA LEU A 665 -23.93 -33.42 48.65
C LEU A 665 -23.33 -33.48 50.08
N GLY A 666 -23.48 -34.60 50.79
CA GLY A 666 -23.04 -34.74 52.20
C GLY A 666 -22.52 -36.13 52.57
N GLY A 667 -22.10 -36.92 51.58
CA GLY A 667 -21.68 -38.31 51.76
C GLY A 667 -21.27 -38.93 50.42
N ILE A 668 -21.49 -40.23 50.26
CA ILE A 668 -21.24 -40.91 48.97
C ILE A 668 -22.43 -40.65 48.02
N ALA A 669 -22.16 -40.35 46.75
CA ALA A 669 -23.16 -40.12 45.70
C ALA A 669 -24.25 -41.20 45.62
N ILE A 670 -25.47 -40.83 45.22
CA ILE A 670 -26.65 -41.72 45.22
C ILE A 670 -26.43 -42.91 44.28
N ASP A 671 -26.69 -44.12 44.76
CA ASP A 671 -26.47 -45.35 43.98
C ASP A 671 -27.63 -45.62 43.00
N ILE A 672 -27.31 -45.67 41.70
CA ILE A 672 -28.23 -45.92 40.58
C ILE A 672 -27.82 -47.18 39.80
N SER A 673 -27.07 -48.10 40.42
CA SER A 673 -26.60 -49.33 39.79
C SER A 673 -27.77 -50.12 39.17
N SER A 674 -27.56 -50.63 37.95
CA SER A 674 -28.55 -51.32 37.12
C SER A 674 -29.81 -50.52 36.70
N GLN A 675 -29.85 -49.20 36.92
CA GLN A 675 -30.92 -48.32 36.43
C GLN A 675 -30.59 -47.71 35.06
N ASP A 676 -31.59 -47.11 34.41
CA ASP A 676 -31.42 -46.37 33.15
C ASP A 676 -31.06 -44.89 33.43
N CYS A 677 -29.90 -44.45 32.94
CA CYS A 677 -29.43 -43.07 33.07
C CYS A 677 -30.37 -42.05 32.42
N ASN A 678 -31.25 -42.44 31.49
CA ASN A 678 -32.27 -41.57 30.90
C ASN A 678 -33.39 -41.18 31.89
N ASN A 679 -33.60 -42.00 32.93
CA ASN A 679 -34.64 -41.81 33.97
C ASN A 679 -34.12 -41.01 35.17
N ILE A 680 -32.80 -40.79 35.27
CA ILE A 680 -32.18 -40.01 36.35
C ILE A 680 -32.32 -38.52 36.01
N VAL A 681 -33.49 -37.97 36.34
CA VAL A 681 -33.92 -36.61 35.95
C VAL A 681 -33.75 -35.56 37.05
N ASN A 682 -33.67 -35.98 38.31
CA ASN A 682 -33.54 -35.07 39.45
C ASN A 682 -32.11 -34.53 39.54
N THR A 683 -31.96 -33.24 39.84
CA THR A 683 -30.65 -32.61 40.12
C THR A 683 -29.92 -33.37 41.23
N GLY A 684 -28.62 -33.62 41.10
CA GLY A 684 -27.83 -34.29 42.13
C GLY A 684 -26.60 -35.05 41.62
N PHE A 685 -25.92 -35.71 42.57
CA PHE A 685 -24.72 -36.52 42.34
C PHE A 685 -25.02 -38.00 42.50
N TYR A 686 -24.71 -38.78 41.46
CA TYR A 686 -25.05 -40.20 41.35
C TYR A 686 -23.83 -41.03 40.97
N ARG A 687 -23.86 -42.31 41.33
CA ARG A 687 -22.88 -43.33 40.93
C ARG A 687 -23.63 -44.61 40.56
N GLY A 688 -23.12 -45.41 39.64
CA GLY A 688 -23.72 -46.72 39.40
C GLY A 688 -22.87 -47.66 38.55
N ASN A 689 -23.04 -48.95 38.83
CA ASN A 689 -22.51 -50.05 38.05
C ASN A 689 -23.59 -50.59 37.09
N ASN A 690 -23.21 -50.97 35.87
CA ASN A 690 -24.08 -51.59 34.87
C ASN A 690 -25.35 -50.78 34.49
N CYS A 691 -25.33 -49.46 34.65
CA CYS A 691 -26.43 -48.59 34.23
C CYS A 691 -26.62 -48.65 32.70
N THR A 692 -27.87 -48.65 32.23
CA THR A 692 -28.22 -48.56 30.80
C THR A 692 -28.23 -47.09 30.35
N ASN A 693 -28.00 -46.85 29.05
CA ASN A 693 -27.86 -45.51 28.46
C ASN A 693 -26.84 -44.57 29.13
N ARG A 694 -25.89 -45.10 29.89
CA ARG A 694 -24.75 -44.36 30.45
C ARG A 694 -23.83 -43.82 29.34
N CYS A 695 -22.91 -42.93 29.71
CA CYS A 695 -21.87 -42.44 28.79
C CYS A 695 -21.01 -43.60 28.24
N PRO A 696 -20.58 -43.55 26.97
CA PRO A 696 -19.70 -44.58 26.40
C PRO A 696 -18.38 -44.68 27.17
N GLY A 697 -17.90 -45.88 27.45
CA GLY A 697 -16.66 -46.10 28.19
C GLY A 697 -16.30 -47.58 28.32
N SER A 698 -15.03 -47.86 28.58
CA SER A 698 -14.47 -49.21 28.77
C SER A 698 -14.94 -49.89 30.06
N HIS A 699 -15.37 -49.12 31.06
CA HIS A 699 -15.77 -49.63 32.36
C HIS A 699 -17.30 -49.79 32.53
N THR A 700 -17.71 -50.61 33.50
CA THR A 700 -19.13 -50.78 33.87
C THR A 700 -19.63 -49.74 34.86
N TRP A 701 -18.73 -48.98 35.48
CA TRP A 701 -19.02 -47.97 36.50
C TRP A 701 -18.99 -46.56 35.90
N THR A 702 -19.98 -45.75 36.29
CA THR A 702 -20.11 -44.34 35.88
C THR A 702 -20.53 -43.49 37.08
N TYR A 703 -20.05 -42.24 37.10
CA TYR A 703 -20.58 -41.17 37.94
C TYR A 703 -21.40 -40.23 37.07
N LEU A 704 -22.55 -39.77 37.57
CA LEU A 704 -23.37 -38.77 36.90
C LEU A 704 -23.56 -37.55 37.79
N ILE A 705 -23.34 -36.38 37.21
CA ILE A 705 -23.80 -35.09 37.74
C ILE A 705 -25.01 -34.69 36.90
N VAL A 706 -26.17 -34.54 37.53
CA VAL A 706 -27.41 -34.16 36.86
C VAL A 706 -27.83 -32.78 37.35
N VAL A 707 -28.22 -31.91 36.41
CA VAL A 707 -28.78 -30.59 36.69
C VAL A 707 -30.07 -30.44 35.87
N GLY A 708 -31.21 -30.58 36.54
CA GLY A 708 -32.53 -30.27 35.97
C GLY A 708 -32.81 -28.78 36.05
N HIS A 709 -33.31 -28.21 34.95
CA HIS A 709 -33.89 -26.86 34.91
C HIS A 709 -35.37 -26.88 35.36
N ASP A 710 -36.08 -27.98 35.07
CA ASP A 710 -37.49 -28.17 35.39
C ASP A 710 -37.81 -29.62 35.82
N THR A 711 -39.09 -29.98 35.89
CA THR A 711 -39.61 -31.29 36.32
C THR A 711 -39.36 -32.44 35.34
N GLY A 712 -38.37 -32.32 34.45
CA GLY A 712 -37.81 -33.45 33.71
C GLY A 712 -37.79 -33.32 32.18
N SER A 713 -38.05 -32.12 31.64
CA SER A 713 -38.04 -31.83 30.20
C SER A 713 -36.73 -31.18 29.74
N TRP A 714 -36.09 -30.41 30.61
CA TRP A 714 -34.83 -29.69 30.35
C TRP A 714 -33.78 -30.05 31.40
N ILE A 715 -32.75 -30.78 31.00
CA ILE A 715 -31.77 -31.40 31.92
C ILE A 715 -30.39 -31.39 31.27
N SER A 716 -29.34 -31.12 32.06
CA SER A 716 -27.95 -31.39 31.69
C SER A 716 -27.44 -32.60 32.49
N GLN A 717 -26.77 -33.54 31.82
CA GLN A 717 -26.06 -34.64 32.46
C GLN A 717 -24.59 -34.61 32.05
N ILE A 718 -23.70 -34.66 33.04
CA ILE A 718 -22.27 -34.90 32.85
C ILE A 718 -22.01 -36.33 33.37
N GLY A 719 -21.58 -37.21 32.48
CA GLY A 719 -21.17 -38.58 32.77
C GLY A 719 -19.65 -38.67 32.83
N ILE A 720 -19.11 -39.18 33.94
CA ILE A 720 -17.68 -39.39 34.15
C ILE A 720 -17.46 -40.89 34.30
N ASN A 721 -16.65 -41.48 33.42
CA ASN A 721 -16.32 -42.90 33.52
C ASN A 721 -15.36 -43.15 34.69
N TYR A 722 -15.50 -44.33 35.31
CA TYR A 722 -14.54 -44.82 36.29
C TYR A 722 -13.14 -44.93 35.66
N ASN A 723 -12.07 -44.76 36.46
CA ASN A 723 -10.67 -44.71 36.01
C ASN A 723 -10.28 -43.58 35.03
N ASN A 724 -11.10 -42.53 34.90
CA ASN A 724 -10.83 -41.38 34.02
C ASN A 724 -10.89 -41.72 32.51
N ASP A 725 -11.61 -42.79 32.14
CA ASP A 725 -11.88 -43.26 30.76
C ASP A 725 -12.82 -42.32 29.95
N GLY A 726 -12.66 -41.01 30.13
CA GLY A 726 -13.40 -39.96 29.45
C GLY A 726 -14.55 -39.34 30.25
N THR A 727 -14.80 -38.07 29.96
CA THR A 727 -15.90 -37.26 30.49
C THR A 727 -16.81 -36.86 29.33
N TYR A 728 -18.12 -37.03 29.51
CA TYR A 728 -19.12 -36.81 28.49
C TYR A 728 -20.23 -35.89 29.01
N VAL A 729 -20.84 -35.12 28.13
CA VAL A 729 -22.03 -34.31 28.42
C VAL A 729 -23.14 -34.65 27.43
N ARG A 730 -24.38 -34.60 27.91
CA ARG A 730 -25.58 -34.53 27.08
C ARG A 730 -26.62 -33.64 27.73
N THR A 731 -27.52 -33.10 26.92
CA THR A 731 -28.71 -32.41 27.39
C THR A 731 -29.98 -33.15 26.98
N LYS A 732 -31.00 -33.07 27.83
CA LYS A 732 -32.39 -33.32 27.48
C LYS A 732 -33.00 -31.96 27.11
N ILE A 733 -33.58 -31.86 25.92
CA ILE A 733 -34.25 -30.66 25.42
C ILE A 733 -35.65 -31.08 24.98
N ASN A 734 -36.66 -30.38 25.50
CA ASN A 734 -38.07 -30.64 25.21
C ASN A 734 -38.44 -32.15 25.32
N GLY A 735 -37.98 -32.80 26.40
CA GLY A 735 -38.25 -34.22 26.67
C GLY A 735 -37.35 -35.22 25.94
N THR A 736 -36.53 -34.80 24.96
CA THR A 736 -35.67 -35.70 24.16
C THR A 736 -34.21 -35.60 24.58
N TRP A 737 -33.54 -36.74 24.80
CA TRP A 737 -32.10 -36.79 25.11
C TRP A 737 -31.26 -36.65 23.83
N SER A 738 -30.25 -35.77 23.87
CA SER A 738 -29.16 -35.76 22.91
C SER A 738 -28.18 -36.93 23.13
N ALA A 739 -27.43 -37.28 22.10
CA ALA A 739 -26.34 -38.25 22.20
C ALA A 739 -25.23 -37.75 23.15
N TRP A 740 -24.55 -38.68 23.83
CA TRP A 740 -23.39 -38.36 24.66
C TRP A 740 -22.25 -37.79 23.83
N ARG A 741 -21.86 -36.54 24.13
CA ARG A 741 -20.73 -35.85 23.50
C ARG A 741 -19.55 -35.82 24.47
N ARG A 742 -18.38 -36.31 24.03
CA ARG A 742 -17.15 -36.27 24.82
C ARG A 742 -16.70 -34.82 25.07
N LEU A 743 -16.13 -34.56 26.25
CA LEU A 743 -15.59 -33.27 26.69
C LEU A 743 -14.08 -33.29 26.92
N ASP A 744 -13.50 -34.43 27.27
CA ASP A 744 -12.05 -34.57 27.33
C ASP A 744 -11.46 -34.77 25.93
N ALA A 745 -10.49 -33.94 25.58
CA ALA A 745 -9.83 -33.99 24.29
C ALA A 745 -8.89 -35.19 24.21
N THR A 746 -9.30 -36.27 23.52
CA THR A 746 -8.32 -37.15 22.85
C THR A 746 -7.48 -36.29 21.92
N ALA A 747 -6.15 -36.42 22.03
CA ALA A 747 -5.15 -35.43 21.60
C ALA A 747 -4.93 -35.31 20.07
N THR A 748 -6.00 -35.23 19.28
CA THR A 748 -5.97 -35.16 17.81
C THR A 748 -6.93 -34.13 17.20
N SER A 749 -7.68 -33.34 17.99
CA SER A 749 -8.62 -32.33 17.43
C SER A 749 -8.83 -31.06 18.28
N GLN A 750 -7.91 -30.73 19.19
CA GLN A 750 -7.86 -29.40 19.82
C GLN A 750 -6.42 -28.93 19.99
N ILE A 751 -5.90 -28.22 18.98
CA ILE A 751 -4.90 -27.16 19.19
C ILE A 751 -5.36 -25.95 18.39
N THR A 752 -6.09 -25.06 19.07
CA THR A 752 -6.16 -23.65 18.70
C THR A 752 -5.54 -22.86 19.84
N ASN A 753 -4.50 -22.09 19.49
CA ASN A 753 -3.96 -20.92 20.16
C ASN A 753 -3.83 -20.89 21.71
N ASP A 754 -2.65 -21.27 22.23
CA ASP A 754 -1.92 -20.36 23.14
C ASP A 754 -0.38 -20.54 23.20
N SER A 755 0.24 -21.35 22.33
CA SER A 755 1.71 -21.49 22.26
C SER A 755 2.17 -21.81 20.85
N GLY A 756 2.70 -20.80 20.15
CA GLY A 756 3.04 -20.89 18.74
C GLY A 756 4.29 -21.71 18.42
N PHE A 757 4.19 -23.04 18.40
CA PHE A 757 5.15 -23.88 17.68
C PHE A 757 4.50 -25.16 17.11
N ILE A 758 4.24 -25.15 15.81
CA ILE A 758 3.83 -26.34 15.05
C ILE A 758 5.02 -26.82 14.22
N THR A 759 5.63 -27.94 14.61
CA THR A 759 6.48 -28.75 13.73
C THR A 759 5.63 -29.69 12.90
N ALA A 760 4.90 -29.13 11.93
CA ALA A 760 4.21 -29.94 10.92
C ALA A 760 5.20 -30.40 9.85
N SER A 761 5.40 -31.71 9.76
CA SER A 761 6.11 -32.40 8.67
C SER A 761 5.29 -32.47 7.37
N SER A 762 4.61 -31.35 7.04
CA SER A 762 3.82 -31.17 5.82
C SER A 762 4.26 -29.87 5.14
N SER A 763 4.58 -29.95 3.86
CA SER A 763 5.13 -28.86 3.04
C SER A 763 4.36 -27.54 3.20
N ILE A 764 4.95 -26.58 3.91
CA ILE A 764 4.45 -25.20 3.97
C ILE A 764 4.64 -24.51 2.61
N SER A 765 3.56 -24.33 1.86
CA SER A 765 3.54 -23.60 0.58
C SER A 765 3.48 -22.08 0.76
N GLY A 766 4.14 -21.56 1.79
CA GLY A 766 4.19 -20.12 2.11
C GLY A 766 5.45 -19.46 1.55
N ASN A 767 5.28 -18.33 0.85
CA ASN A 767 6.41 -17.54 0.36
C ASN A 767 7.25 -17.00 1.54
N ALA A 768 8.57 -17.10 1.43
CA ALA A 768 9.49 -16.73 2.53
C ALA A 768 9.53 -15.21 2.77
N ALA A 769 9.49 -14.79 4.04
CA ALA A 769 9.51 -13.38 4.45
C ALA A 769 10.80 -12.63 4.04
N THR A 770 11.92 -13.34 3.85
CA THR A 770 13.20 -12.77 3.40
C THR A 770 13.84 -13.63 2.30
N ALA A 771 13.17 -13.78 1.16
CA ALA A 771 13.73 -14.46 -0.01
C ALA A 771 14.94 -13.68 -0.58
N THR A 772 16.17 -14.12 -0.25
CA THR A 772 17.42 -13.59 -0.83
C THR A 772 17.62 -13.98 -2.30
N LYS A 773 16.82 -14.94 -2.78
CA LYS A 773 16.68 -15.34 -4.18
C LYS A 773 15.32 -16.02 -4.42
N LEU A 774 14.90 -16.10 -5.68
CA LEU A 774 13.77 -16.91 -6.12
C LEU A 774 14.02 -18.39 -5.82
N GLN A 775 13.00 -19.11 -5.35
CA GLN A 775 13.06 -20.56 -5.08
C GLN A 775 13.47 -21.37 -6.32
N SER A 776 13.11 -20.89 -7.50
CA SER A 776 13.55 -21.42 -8.78
C SER A 776 13.89 -20.25 -9.68
N ALA A 777 15.08 -20.26 -10.27
CA ALA A 777 15.49 -19.25 -11.22
C ALA A 777 14.47 -19.15 -12.38
N ARG A 778 14.35 -17.95 -12.96
CA ARG A 778 13.52 -17.66 -14.11
C ARG A 778 14.41 -17.21 -15.25
N VAL A 779 14.14 -17.69 -16.46
CA VAL A 779 14.83 -17.20 -17.64
C VAL A 779 14.14 -15.91 -18.09
N ILE A 780 14.90 -14.82 -18.15
CA ILE A 780 14.48 -13.57 -18.77
C ILE A 780 14.96 -13.65 -20.22
N SER A 781 14.03 -13.59 -21.17
CA SER A 781 14.31 -13.68 -22.61
C SER A 781 13.87 -12.42 -23.34
N LEU A 782 14.73 -11.94 -24.23
CA LEU A 782 14.42 -10.96 -25.27
C LEU A 782 14.03 -11.72 -26.54
N THR A 783 12.93 -11.31 -27.16
CA THR A 783 12.34 -11.96 -28.34
C THR A 783 11.83 -10.91 -29.31
N GLY A 784 11.98 -11.14 -30.61
CA GLY A 784 11.67 -10.19 -31.66
C GLY A 784 12.91 -9.90 -32.49
N ASP A 785 13.18 -8.63 -32.75
CA ASP A 785 14.31 -8.18 -33.58
C ASP A 785 15.63 -8.18 -32.81
N VAL A 786 15.55 -8.10 -31.46
CA VAL A 786 16.66 -8.30 -30.53
C VAL A 786 16.46 -9.63 -29.80
N LEU A 787 17.47 -10.49 -29.87
CA LEU A 787 17.51 -11.79 -29.21
C LEU A 787 18.54 -11.77 -28.07
N GLY A 788 18.24 -12.49 -26.99
CA GLY A 788 19.12 -12.61 -25.83
C GLY A 788 18.37 -13.29 -24.68
N ASN A 789 19.06 -13.97 -23.77
CA ASN A 789 18.42 -14.50 -22.56
C ASN A 789 19.43 -14.67 -21.41
N VAL A 790 18.92 -14.69 -20.18
CA VAL A 790 19.70 -15.08 -19.01
C VAL A 790 18.84 -15.71 -17.93
N SER A 791 19.41 -16.66 -17.19
CA SER A 791 18.78 -17.21 -15.98
C SER A 791 19.02 -16.27 -14.80
N PHE A 792 17.97 -15.88 -14.10
CA PHE A 792 18.01 -14.94 -12.99
C PHE A 792 17.23 -15.46 -11.77
N ASP A 793 17.84 -15.38 -10.59
CA ASP A 793 17.21 -15.70 -9.31
C ASP A 793 17.28 -14.56 -8.28
N GLY A 794 17.86 -13.40 -8.60
CA GLY A 794 18.01 -12.29 -7.65
C GLY A 794 19.18 -12.38 -6.68
N SER A 795 19.95 -13.47 -6.68
CA SER A 795 21.12 -13.62 -5.81
C SER A 795 22.23 -12.60 -6.11
N ALA A 796 22.41 -12.22 -7.39
CA ALA A 796 23.41 -11.27 -7.88
C ALA A 796 22.88 -10.41 -9.04
N ASN A 797 23.66 -9.40 -9.45
CA ASN A 797 23.43 -8.65 -10.68
C ASN A 797 23.63 -9.56 -11.92
N VAL A 798 23.01 -9.20 -13.04
CA VAL A 798 23.05 -10.02 -14.26
C VAL A 798 23.15 -9.19 -15.53
N SER A 799 23.84 -9.71 -16.54
CA SER A 799 23.88 -9.14 -17.89
C SER A 799 23.21 -10.08 -18.89
N ILE A 800 22.37 -9.53 -19.75
CA ILE A 800 21.82 -10.20 -20.94
C ILE A 800 22.67 -9.76 -22.13
N THR A 801 23.38 -10.69 -22.74
CA THR A 801 24.01 -10.46 -24.05
C THR A 801 22.93 -10.43 -25.11
N THR A 802 22.92 -9.36 -25.90
CA THR A 802 21.94 -9.06 -26.93
C THR A 802 22.59 -9.18 -28.31
N THR A 803 21.84 -9.76 -29.24
CA THR A 803 22.22 -9.89 -30.65
C THR A 803 21.01 -9.57 -31.53
N LEU A 804 21.19 -8.77 -32.56
CA LEU A 804 20.16 -8.56 -33.58
C LEU A 804 19.87 -9.86 -34.32
N LYS A 805 18.59 -10.07 -34.63
CA LYS A 805 18.13 -11.22 -35.41
C LYS A 805 18.69 -11.13 -36.84
N THR A 806 19.33 -12.20 -37.30
CA THR A 806 19.88 -12.24 -38.67
C THR A 806 18.75 -12.25 -39.71
N GLY A 807 18.91 -11.44 -40.77
CA GLY A 807 17.95 -11.36 -41.88
C GLY A 807 16.87 -10.29 -41.78
N LEU A 808 16.98 -9.32 -40.85
CA LEU A 808 16.11 -8.15 -40.82
C LEU A 808 16.29 -7.29 -42.08
N THR A 809 15.16 -6.83 -42.64
CA THR A 809 15.12 -5.95 -43.80
C THR A 809 14.92 -4.49 -43.37
N TRP A 810 15.19 -3.55 -44.29
CA TRP A 810 14.99 -2.11 -44.01
C TRP A 810 13.53 -1.74 -43.68
N ASN A 811 12.54 -2.56 -44.07
CA ASN A 811 11.15 -2.35 -43.68
C ASN A 811 10.90 -2.73 -42.21
N ASP A 812 11.61 -3.72 -41.67
CA ASP A 812 11.46 -4.15 -40.28
C ASP A 812 12.02 -3.08 -39.31
N LEU A 813 13.04 -2.33 -39.75
CA LEU A 813 13.65 -1.21 -39.02
C LEU A 813 12.81 0.09 -39.02
N LYS A 814 11.66 0.13 -39.72
CA LYS A 814 10.84 1.35 -39.88
C LYS A 814 9.63 1.46 -38.96
N GLY A 815 9.46 0.51 -38.03
CA GLY A 815 8.33 0.44 -37.09
C GLY A 815 8.53 1.14 -35.74
N VAL A 816 9.58 1.97 -35.57
CA VAL A 816 9.95 2.66 -34.32
C VAL A 816 9.99 4.17 -34.52
#